data_AF-A0A6I9TIJ7-F1
#
_entry.id   AF-A0A6I9TIJ7-F1
#
_cell.length_a   1.000
_cell.length_b   1.000
_cell.length_c   1.000
_cell.angle_alpha   90.00
_cell.angle_beta   90.00
_cell.angle_gamma   90.00
#
_symmetry.space_group_name_H-M   'P 1'
#
loop_
_entity.id
_entity.type
_entity.pdbx_description
1 polymer ?
#
loop_
_entity_poly.entity_id
_entity_poly.type
_entity_poly.pdbx_seq_one_letter_code
_entity_poly.pdbx_strand_id
1 'polypeptide(L)'
;MGGFGGVDETGYVLLKNLKVELRREGDGDDGEKEADGSFALCFWLYIDNCASYPSAILVQKHPDIASSVPFLWLDDKKRLNLFPSLFLHEEAPDPDNSIQWTEVPCASTEIEFPMKKWVHVGCEVLPDLLRLHVDGEISEKRPLTCSLNKDLHADALKKIYMTCPDDTEDIFHGYVHGLDVLIPSSAVKNHYVKDSPVRLSIDYSSASEIEEDIDGVWSIVGGKASCRRIFSLDVTLLDPFGCPVNKELEVAAALLYADNKAPVENTIDAEPPLLMSYDGIEYASHERPCKLINGRASFKLKISQLSSKCDNRLFRIRFDIPKLGRFPFLETVSLPIRCISRYRRTASLTWKKSSNRTYYINGCRSPGPDDGPMELMPSIVREAKPSPSSKRIKLGNDVPFPMFTEELKQANKGQDSHAWTSNGDDAHARSIDGRPENQYGAENVSSASHNSQATNSDLKMPSVSSPISDLIIFKYCLGGPAERSQLLKEIALSASEEQLTHFAKQVSLFSGCSHHWTQINIARRLMVEGIQAWASISENNNHVQWENLVSRINEHYMRIACCSRSLTDQDFECLRRIAGCRDIVSQENFERLWAWLYPVAFTLSQSAVNSMWNSMSPVWMEGFITKEEAELILTGSGGLQDPGTFVLRFPTSRSWPHPDAGNLVVTYVGSDYTIHHRLLSFDFINSSSITESPVKPLQDLLLEEPELSRLGRMVRSE
;
A
#
# COMPACT_ATOMS: atom_id res chain seq x y z
N MET A 1 -20.55 -19.48 35.60
CA MET A 1 -20.61 -19.23 34.15
C MET A 1 -20.97 -20.52 33.43
N GLY A 2 -21.67 -20.43 32.29
CA GLY A 2 -21.92 -21.57 31.38
C GLY A 2 -20.76 -21.78 30.40
N GLY A 3 -20.58 -23.00 29.88
CA GLY A 3 -19.52 -23.36 28.95
C GLY A 3 -19.97 -23.38 27.48
N PHE A 4 -19.04 -23.09 26.56
CA PHE A 4 -19.27 -22.95 25.11
C PHE A 4 -18.50 -23.97 24.26
N GLY A 5 -18.95 -24.17 23.02
CA GLY A 5 -18.20 -24.91 22.00
C GLY A 5 -18.48 -24.42 20.58
N GLY A 6 -17.41 -24.05 19.86
CA GLY A 6 -17.41 -23.79 18.41
C GLY A 6 -17.82 -22.38 17.99
N VAL A 7 -16.85 -21.50 17.74
CA VAL A 7 -17.08 -20.23 17.01
C VAL A 7 -15.99 -20.03 15.95
N ASP A 8 -16.36 -19.56 14.75
CA ASP A 8 -15.41 -19.13 13.72
C ASP A 8 -14.68 -17.86 14.20
N GLU A 9 -13.58 -17.51 13.55
CA GLU A 9 -12.70 -16.39 13.92
C GLU A 9 -13.26 -15.05 13.41
N THR A 10 -14.55 -15.00 13.10
CA THR A 10 -15.22 -13.91 12.38
C THR A 10 -16.34 -13.22 13.20
N GLY A 11 -17.03 -13.84 14.15
CA GLY A 11 -17.54 -15.22 14.10
C GLY A 11 -18.45 -15.48 12.88
N TYR A 12 -18.94 -16.72 12.68
CA TYR A 12 -19.86 -17.18 11.61
C TYR A 12 -19.99 -18.73 11.66
N VAL A 13 -20.91 -19.31 12.46
CA VAL A 13 -20.89 -20.72 12.94
C VAL A 13 -22.08 -21.56 12.48
N LEU A 14 -21.94 -22.62 11.67
CA LEU A 14 -23.12 -23.27 11.08
C LEU A 14 -24.29 -23.60 12.06
N LEU A 15 -25.51 -23.05 11.80
CA LEU A 15 -26.67 -22.97 12.73
C LEU A 15 -26.97 -24.30 13.44
N LYS A 16 -27.00 -25.39 12.68
CA LYS A 16 -27.47 -26.70 13.15
C LYS A 16 -26.66 -27.27 14.32
N ASN A 17 -25.53 -26.65 14.66
CA ASN A 17 -24.62 -27.04 15.73
C ASN A 17 -24.88 -26.33 17.08
N LEU A 18 -25.97 -25.57 17.23
CA LEU A 18 -26.23 -24.75 18.43
C LEU A 18 -26.69 -25.57 19.65
N LYS A 19 -26.07 -25.31 20.83
CA LYS A 19 -26.39 -25.95 22.13
C LYS A 19 -26.13 -24.99 23.31
N VAL A 20 -26.93 -25.11 24.38
CA VAL A 20 -26.85 -24.31 25.62
C VAL A 20 -27.16 -25.18 26.86
N GLU A 21 -26.52 -24.90 28.01
CA GLU A 21 -26.76 -25.56 29.31
C GLU A 21 -26.79 -24.53 30.45
N LEU A 22 -27.64 -24.73 31.46
CA LEU A 22 -27.85 -23.80 32.58
C LEU A 22 -27.28 -24.36 33.90
N ARG A 23 -26.40 -23.61 34.58
CA ARG A 23 -25.84 -23.98 35.90
C ARG A 23 -25.67 -22.75 36.81
N ARG A 24 -25.85 -22.96 38.12
CA ARG A 24 -25.68 -21.92 39.17
C ARG A 24 -24.23 -21.83 39.63
N GLU A 25 -23.83 -20.64 40.07
CA GLU A 25 -22.50 -20.31 40.59
C GLU A 25 -22.69 -19.69 41.98
N GLY A 26 -22.03 -20.25 43.00
CA GLY A 26 -22.27 -19.88 44.40
C GLY A 26 -22.16 -21.05 45.36
N ASP A 27 -20.94 -21.57 45.54
CA ASP A 27 -20.54 -22.47 46.64
C ASP A 27 -19.58 -21.72 47.59
N GLY A 28 -19.82 -20.42 47.74
CA GLY A 28 -19.02 -19.46 48.51
C GLY A 28 -19.91 -18.69 49.48
N ASP A 29 -19.49 -18.68 50.75
CA ASP A 29 -20.26 -18.20 51.89
C ASP A 29 -20.19 -16.67 52.03
N ASP A 30 -21.13 -15.95 51.40
CA ASP A 30 -21.37 -14.52 51.67
C ASP A 30 -22.78 -14.06 51.21
N GLY A 31 -23.65 -13.75 52.17
CA GLY A 31 -24.77 -12.79 52.01
C GLY A 31 -25.92 -13.13 51.04
N GLU A 32 -26.87 -13.95 51.50
CA GLU A 32 -28.29 -14.04 51.08
C GLU A 32 -28.72 -13.28 49.81
N LYS A 33 -28.78 -13.98 48.67
CA LYS A 33 -29.64 -13.62 47.53
C LYS A 33 -30.40 -14.85 47.03
N GLU A 34 -31.72 -14.87 47.28
CA GLU A 34 -32.64 -15.77 46.59
C GLU A 34 -32.51 -15.54 45.07
N ALA A 35 -32.35 -16.63 44.30
CA ALA A 35 -32.16 -16.56 42.86
C ALA A 35 -33.41 -17.08 42.15
N ASP A 36 -34.16 -16.16 41.56
CA ASP A 36 -35.57 -16.32 41.18
C ASP A 36 -35.78 -17.05 39.84
N GLY A 37 -34.99 -18.11 39.57
CA GLY A 37 -35.07 -18.96 38.38
C GLY A 37 -34.81 -18.29 37.02
N SER A 38 -34.60 -16.97 36.98
CA SER A 38 -34.63 -16.16 35.75
C SER A 38 -33.32 -16.19 34.97
N PHE A 39 -33.38 -16.14 33.64
CA PHE A 39 -32.20 -16.10 32.77
C PHE A 39 -32.46 -15.37 31.44
N ALA A 40 -31.38 -14.97 30.75
CA ALA A 40 -31.45 -14.43 29.39
C ALA A 40 -30.36 -15.04 28.48
N LEU A 41 -30.66 -15.07 27.18
CA LEU A 41 -29.86 -15.63 26.09
C LEU A 41 -29.79 -14.59 24.97
N CYS A 42 -28.67 -14.40 24.26
CA CYS A 42 -28.63 -13.53 23.09
C CYS A 42 -27.54 -13.87 22.07
N PHE A 43 -27.87 -13.93 20.78
CA PHE A 43 -26.99 -14.38 19.68
C PHE A 43 -27.47 -13.94 18.30
N TRP A 44 -26.54 -13.70 17.38
CA TRP A 44 -26.83 -13.51 15.96
C TRP A 44 -27.02 -14.84 15.21
N LEU A 45 -27.97 -14.89 14.28
CA LEU A 45 -28.39 -16.09 13.54
C LEU A 45 -28.69 -15.78 12.07
N TYR A 46 -28.16 -16.60 11.16
CA TYR A 46 -28.26 -16.63 9.70
C TYR A 46 -28.74 -18.00 9.24
N ILE A 47 -29.62 -18.10 8.25
CA ILE A 47 -30.12 -19.40 7.78
C ILE A 47 -29.99 -19.50 6.26
N ASP A 48 -28.92 -20.10 5.77
CA ASP A 48 -28.58 -20.19 4.36
C ASP A 48 -29.67 -20.87 3.51
N ASN A 49 -30.35 -21.87 4.06
CA ASN A 49 -31.50 -22.52 3.44
C ASN A 49 -32.38 -23.23 4.49
N CYS A 50 -33.68 -23.37 4.22
CA CYS A 50 -34.56 -24.24 4.99
C CYS A 50 -35.44 -25.07 4.02
N ALA A 51 -35.46 -26.39 4.20
CA ALA A 51 -36.14 -27.32 3.29
C ALA A 51 -37.64 -27.53 3.60
N SER A 52 -38.09 -27.26 4.83
CA SER A 52 -39.45 -27.51 5.29
C SER A 52 -39.91 -26.50 6.35
N TYR A 53 -41.22 -26.34 6.50
CA TYR A 53 -41.85 -25.61 7.60
C TYR A 53 -43.11 -26.37 8.06
N PRO A 54 -43.47 -26.33 9.35
CA PRO A 54 -42.78 -25.64 10.45
C PRO A 54 -41.53 -26.41 10.89
N SER A 55 -40.61 -25.78 11.65
CA SER A 55 -39.36 -26.42 12.08
C SER A 55 -38.74 -25.78 13.33
N ALA A 56 -38.22 -26.61 14.23
CA ALA A 56 -37.52 -26.16 15.45
C ALA A 56 -36.09 -25.66 15.15
N ILE A 57 -35.71 -24.55 15.79
CA ILE A 57 -34.32 -24.07 15.86
C ILE A 57 -33.65 -24.56 17.15
N LEU A 58 -34.39 -24.59 18.27
CA LEU A 58 -33.95 -25.12 19.57
C LEU A 58 -35.07 -25.89 20.28
N VAL A 59 -34.71 -26.96 20.98
CA VAL A 59 -35.57 -27.80 21.85
C VAL A 59 -34.97 -27.94 23.26
N GLN A 60 -35.81 -28.16 24.28
CA GLN A 60 -35.46 -28.40 25.68
C GLN A 60 -35.49 -29.91 26.00
N LYS A 61 -34.58 -30.39 26.85
CA LYS A 61 -34.49 -31.79 27.33
C LYS A 61 -34.13 -31.86 28.82
N HIS A 62 -34.52 -32.95 29.51
CA HIS A 62 -34.24 -33.21 30.94
C HIS A 62 -33.91 -34.71 31.16
N PRO A 63 -32.96 -35.10 32.05
CA PRO A 63 -32.48 -36.49 32.13
C PRO A 63 -33.51 -37.53 32.59
N ASP A 64 -34.44 -37.13 33.45
CA ASP A 64 -35.47 -38.01 34.00
C ASP A 64 -36.77 -38.03 33.16
N ILE A 65 -36.74 -37.43 31.95
CA ILE A 65 -37.86 -37.38 30.98
C ILE A 65 -37.34 -37.91 29.63
N ALA A 66 -38.12 -38.74 28.94
CA ALA A 66 -37.71 -39.37 27.69
C ALA A 66 -37.94 -38.51 26.42
N SER A 67 -38.81 -37.51 26.48
CA SER A 67 -39.21 -36.65 25.35
C SER A 67 -38.57 -35.25 25.38
N SER A 68 -38.68 -34.50 24.28
CA SER A 68 -38.14 -33.14 24.14
C SER A 68 -39.20 -32.17 23.64
N VAL A 69 -39.23 -30.95 24.21
CA VAL A 69 -40.22 -29.90 23.95
C VAL A 69 -39.58 -28.71 23.24
N PRO A 70 -40.31 -27.78 22.58
CA PRO A 70 -39.68 -26.69 21.84
C PRO A 70 -39.09 -25.63 22.79
N PHE A 71 -38.10 -24.89 22.31
CA PHE A 71 -37.66 -23.63 22.91
C PHE A 71 -37.78 -22.48 21.92
N LEU A 72 -37.17 -22.62 20.74
CA LEU A 72 -37.14 -21.61 19.68
C LEU A 72 -37.55 -22.27 18.35
N TRP A 73 -38.55 -21.72 17.66
CA TRP A 73 -39.29 -22.42 16.61
C TRP A 73 -39.70 -21.50 15.45
N LEU A 74 -39.73 -22.02 14.22
CA LEU A 74 -40.32 -21.37 13.05
C LEU A 74 -41.66 -22.03 12.71
N ASP A 75 -42.76 -21.28 12.81
CA ASP A 75 -44.10 -21.78 12.47
C ASP A 75 -44.36 -21.86 10.95
N ASP A 76 -45.59 -22.22 10.55
CA ASP A 76 -45.98 -22.30 9.13
C ASP A 76 -45.89 -20.95 8.39
N LYS A 77 -46.00 -19.86 9.17
CA LYS A 77 -45.81 -18.46 8.75
C LYS A 77 -44.34 -18.02 8.93
N LYS A 78 -43.46 -18.96 9.28
CA LYS A 78 -42.03 -18.85 9.55
C LYS A 78 -41.68 -17.84 10.64
N ARG A 79 -42.62 -17.50 11.51
CA ARG A 79 -42.42 -16.57 12.63
C ARG A 79 -41.59 -17.26 13.69
N LEU A 80 -40.66 -16.51 14.28
CA LEU A 80 -39.85 -16.97 15.41
C LEU A 80 -40.72 -16.99 16.67
N ASN A 81 -40.92 -18.16 17.25
CA ASN A 81 -41.71 -18.39 18.46
C ASN A 81 -40.81 -18.89 19.60
N LEU A 82 -40.94 -18.28 20.77
CA LEU A 82 -40.24 -18.62 22.01
C LEU A 82 -41.24 -19.23 23.00
N PHE A 83 -40.95 -20.43 23.52
CA PHE A 83 -41.85 -21.19 24.38
C PHE A 83 -41.46 -21.11 25.88
N PRO A 84 -42.42 -21.34 26.81
CA PRO A 84 -42.12 -21.35 28.24
C PRO A 84 -41.11 -22.43 28.65
N SER A 85 -40.32 -22.14 29.69
CA SER A 85 -39.38 -23.10 30.30
C SER A 85 -40.13 -24.16 31.11
N LEU A 86 -39.73 -25.43 30.94
CA LEU A 86 -40.15 -26.54 31.81
C LEU A 86 -39.87 -26.27 33.29
N PHE A 87 -40.69 -26.84 34.16
CA PHE A 87 -40.67 -26.75 35.63
C PHE A 87 -40.76 -25.34 36.26
N LEU A 88 -40.76 -24.26 35.47
CA LEU A 88 -40.83 -22.87 35.93
C LEU A 88 -42.25 -22.27 35.80
N HIS A 89 -42.95 -22.54 34.69
CA HIS A 89 -44.26 -21.98 34.39
C HIS A 89 -45.33 -23.08 34.34
N GLU A 90 -46.56 -22.76 34.75
CA GLU A 90 -47.69 -23.69 34.66
C GLU A 90 -48.13 -23.95 33.20
N GLU A 91 -47.89 -22.98 32.31
CA GLU A 91 -48.26 -23.05 30.89
C GLU A 91 -47.19 -23.71 29.98
N ALA A 92 -46.23 -24.43 30.56
CA ALA A 92 -45.19 -25.12 29.79
C ALA A 92 -45.74 -26.35 29.03
N PRO A 93 -45.19 -26.71 27.85
CA PRO A 93 -45.62 -27.90 27.11
C PRO A 93 -45.45 -29.19 27.91
N ASP A 94 -46.53 -29.97 28.01
CA ASP A 94 -46.56 -31.28 28.67
C ASP A 94 -45.74 -32.31 27.85
N PRO A 95 -44.72 -32.97 28.44
CA PRO A 95 -43.88 -33.95 27.75
C PRO A 95 -44.59 -35.27 27.39
N ASP A 96 -45.75 -35.57 27.99
CA ASP A 96 -46.50 -36.82 27.82
C ASP A 96 -47.82 -36.66 27.03
N ASN A 97 -48.30 -35.42 26.77
CA ASN A 97 -49.54 -35.15 26.04
C ASN A 97 -49.34 -34.61 24.62
N SER A 98 -49.94 -35.27 23.63
CA SER A 98 -49.82 -34.93 22.19
C SER A 98 -50.81 -33.85 21.72
N ILE A 99 -50.96 -32.75 22.46
CA ILE A 99 -51.76 -31.58 22.03
C ILE A 99 -50.99 -30.83 20.92
N GLN A 100 -51.71 -30.23 19.96
CA GLN A 100 -51.07 -29.43 18.90
C GLN A 100 -50.45 -28.17 19.51
N TRP A 101 -49.13 -27.99 19.37
CA TRP A 101 -48.35 -26.93 20.03
C TRP A 101 -48.78 -25.49 19.66
N THR A 102 -49.63 -25.34 18.65
CA THR A 102 -50.34 -24.09 18.29
C THR A 102 -51.27 -23.53 19.35
N GLU A 103 -51.66 -24.31 20.37
CA GLU A 103 -52.54 -23.86 21.46
C GLU A 103 -51.77 -23.35 22.71
N VAL A 104 -50.44 -23.54 22.77
CA VAL A 104 -49.60 -23.13 23.90
C VAL A 104 -49.30 -21.61 23.86
N PRO A 105 -49.39 -20.88 24.98
CA PRO A 105 -49.04 -19.45 25.03
C PRO A 105 -47.51 -19.24 24.92
N CYS A 106 -47.06 -18.99 23.70
CA CYS A 106 -45.69 -18.60 23.37
C CYS A 106 -45.56 -17.08 23.19
N ALA A 107 -44.32 -16.57 23.17
CA ALA A 107 -44.00 -15.24 22.67
C ALA A 107 -43.58 -15.36 21.19
N SER A 108 -44.40 -14.84 20.28
CA SER A 108 -44.20 -14.86 18.84
C SER A 108 -43.62 -13.53 18.37
N THR A 109 -42.69 -13.56 17.43
CA THR A 109 -42.52 -12.41 16.53
C THR A 109 -43.80 -12.24 15.69
N GLU A 110 -44.16 -11.01 15.36
CA GLU A 110 -45.23 -10.75 14.38
C GLU A 110 -44.78 -11.09 12.93
N ILE A 111 -43.49 -11.38 12.73
CA ILE A 111 -42.75 -11.30 11.46
C ILE A 111 -41.97 -12.61 11.17
N GLU A 112 -41.79 -12.95 9.89
CA GLU A 112 -40.98 -14.10 9.40
C GLU A 112 -39.48 -13.98 9.75
N PHE A 113 -38.84 -15.11 10.12
CA PHE A 113 -37.40 -15.17 10.37
C PHE A 113 -36.56 -15.14 9.07
N PRO A 114 -35.52 -14.30 8.96
CA PRO A 114 -34.82 -14.09 7.69
C PRO A 114 -33.68 -15.09 7.41
N MET A 115 -33.80 -15.73 6.26
CA MET A 115 -32.77 -16.58 5.66
C MET A 115 -31.57 -15.74 5.12
N LYS A 116 -30.39 -16.35 5.01
CA LYS A 116 -29.10 -15.79 4.53
C LYS A 116 -28.67 -14.46 5.18
N LYS A 117 -29.07 -14.19 6.43
CA LYS A 117 -28.80 -12.93 7.15
C LYS A 117 -28.62 -13.09 8.65
N TRP A 118 -27.66 -12.38 9.20
CA TRP A 118 -27.38 -12.28 10.63
C TRP A 118 -28.43 -11.49 11.41
N VAL A 119 -29.03 -12.11 12.44
CA VAL A 119 -30.09 -11.54 13.31
C VAL A 119 -29.81 -11.81 14.78
N HIS A 120 -29.63 -10.77 15.60
CA HIS A 120 -29.36 -10.87 17.04
C HIS A 120 -30.64 -11.20 17.84
N VAL A 121 -31.04 -12.48 17.82
CA VAL A 121 -32.11 -13.05 18.64
C VAL A 121 -31.70 -12.99 20.12
N GLY A 122 -32.58 -12.48 20.98
CA GLY A 122 -32.45 -12.59 22.43
C GLY A 122 -33.69 -13.22 23.07
N CYS A 123 -33.52 -14.03 24.10
CA CYS A 123 -34.62 -14.68 24.82
C CYS A 123 -34.48 -14.37 26.31
N GLU A 124 -35.47 -13.71 26.91
CA GLU A 124 -35.46 -13.33 28.33
C GLU A 124 -36.62 -14.04 29.05
N VAL A 125 -36.29 -14.77 30.12
CA VAL A 125 -37.20 -15.65 30.85
C VAL A 125 -37.24 -15.25 32.32
N LEU A 126 -38.41 -14.81 32.81
CA LEU A 126 -38.68 -14.48 34.21
C LEU A 126 -39.92 -15.26 34.70
N PRO A 127 -40.07 -15.52 36.01
CA PRO A 127 -41.16 -16.35 36.56
C PRO A 127 -42.59 -15.94 36.19
N ASP A 128 -42.82 -14.64 35.94
CA ASP A 128 -44.11 -14.05 35.59
C ASP A 128 -44.22 -13.64 34.11
N LEU A 129 -43.12 -13.72 33.35
CA LEU A 129 -42.98 -12.99 32.10
C LEU A 129 -41.90 -13.55 31.16
N LEU A 130 -42.33 -13.95 29.96
CA LEU A 130 -41.46 -14.29 28.84
C LEU A 130 -41.31 -13.09 27.90
N ARG A 131 -40.11 -12.80 27.40
CA ARG A 131 -39.87 -11.80 26.35
C ARG A 131 -38.96 -12.36 25.26
N LEU A 132 -39.44 -12.32 24.03
CA LEU A 132 -38.61 -12.52 22.84
C LEU A 132 -38.06 -11.16 22.41
N HIS A 133 -36.74 -11.05 22.35
CA HIS A 133 -36.02 -9.93 21.77
C HIS A 133 -35.53 -10.32 20.37
N VAL A 134 -35.55 -9.40 19.42
CA VAL A 134 -34.87 -9.54 18.13
C VAL A 134 -34.16 -8.23 17.85
N ASP A 135 -32.88 -8.31 17.51
CA ASP A 135 -31.95 -7.18 17.32
C ASP A 135 -31.91 -6.20 18.51
N GLY A 136 -32.18 -6.71 19.72
CA GLY A 136 -32.21 -5.94 20.98
C GLY A 136 -33.53 -5.20 21.27
N GLU A 137 -34.54 -5.34 20.40
CA GLU A 137 -35.91 -4.84 20.65
C GLU A 137 -36.84 -5.96 21.09
N ILE A 138 -37.77 -5.65 22.00
CA ILE A 138 -38.72 -6.63 22.55
C ILE A 138 -39.86 -6.84 21.54
N SER A 139 -39.88 -7.99 20.87
CA SER A 139 -40.84 -8.33 19.81
C SER A 139 -42.22 -8.73 20.36
N GLU A 140 -42.28 -9.55 21.41
CA GLU A 140 -43.49 -9.78 22.21
C GLU A 140 -43.13 -9.91 23.70
N LYS A 141 -44.09 -9.54 24.56
CA LYS A 141 -44.10 -9.82 26.00
C LYS A 141 -45.28 -10.72 26.32
N ARG A 142 -45.02 -11.90 26.88
CA ARG A 142 -46.06 -12.86 27.25
C ARG A 142 -46.07 -13.06 28.77
N PRO A 143 -47.11 -12.59 29.50
CA PRO A 143 -47.26 -12.89 30.92
C PRO A 143 -47.59 -14.38 31.12
N LEU A 144 -47.06 -14.98 32.19
CA LEU A 144 -47.15 -16.40 32.52
C LEU A 144 -47.34 -16.60 34.03
N THR A 145 -47.67 -17.83 34.45
CA THR A 145 -47.95 -18.18 35.84
C THR A 145 -46.82 -19.02 36.42
N CYS A 146 -46.17 -18.54 37.48
CA CYS A 146 -45.06 -19.22 38.13
C CYS A 146 -45.54 -20.49 38.88
N SER A 147 -44.98 -21.65 38.51
CA SER A 147 -45.30 -22.96 39.10
C SER A 147 -44.45 -23.33 40.32
N LEU A 148 -43.59 -22.41 40.80
CA LEU A 148 -42.48 -22.72 41.71
C LEU A 148 -42.92 -23.02 43.15
N ASN A 149 -43.34 -24.26 43.41
CA ASN A 149 -43.39 -24.80 44.78
C ASN A 149 -41.96 -24.94 45.34
N LYS A 150 -41.68 -24.20 46.42
CA LYS A 150 -40.32 -23.82 46.85
C LYS A 150 -39.33 -24.98 47.04
N ASP A 151 -39.80 -26.15 47.48
CA ASP A 151 -38.92 -27.24 47.96
C ASP A 151 -38.69 -28.38 46.94
N LEU A 152 -39.44 -28.44 45.83
CA LEU A 152 -39.38 -29.58 44.88
C LEU A 152 -38.86 -29.19 43.49
N HIS A 153 -39.25 -28.03 42.96
CA HIS A 153 -38.93 -27.66 41.57
C HIS A 153 -37.51 -27.11 41.40
N ALA A 154 -36.90 -26.63 42.50
CA ALA A 154 -35.56 -26.04 42.51
C ALA A 154 -34.44 -27.01 42.08
N ASP A 155 -34.63 -28.33 42.23
CA ASP A 155 -33.66 -29.34 41.78
C ASP A 155 -33.89 -29.83 40.34
N ALA A 156 -35.13 -29.77 39.83
CA ALA A 156 -35.43 -30.12 38.45
C ALA A 156 -34.88 -29.08 37.45
N LEU A 157 -34.99 -27.80 37.79
CA LEU A 157 -34.45 -26.69 36.98
C LEU A 157 -32.92 -26.78 36.78
N LYS A 158 -32.18 -27.42 37.71
CA LYS A 158 -30.72 -27.61 37.64
C LYS A 158 -30.25 -28.59 36.56
N LYS A 159 -31.17 -29.24 35.84
CA LYS A 159 -30.89 -30.35 34.89
C LYS A 159 -31.31 -30.05 33.44
N ILE A 160 -31.82 -28.86 33.13
CA ILE A 160 -32.35 -28.52 31.80
C ILE A 160 -31.24 -28.10 30.84
N TYR A 161 -31.31 -28.56 29.58
CA TYR A 161 -30.41 -28.13 28.50
C TYR A 161 -31.18 -27.95 27.17
N MET A 162 -30.59 -27.16 26.25
CA MET A 162 -31.17 -26.78 24.96
C MET A 162 -30.28 -27.22 23.79
N THR A 163 -30.84 -27.75 22.71
CA THR A 163 -30.11 -28.14 21.48
C THR A 163 -30.91 -27.85 20.22
N CYS A 164 -30.24 -27.79 19.06
CA CYS A 164 -30.91 -28.03 17.77
C CYS A 164 -31.49 -29.48 17.73
N PRO A 165 -32.52 -29.80 16.93
CA PRO A 165 -33.09 -31.15 16.86
C PRO A 165 -32.21 -32.14 16.08
N ASP A 166 -32.26 -33.41 16.48
CA ASP A 166 -31.29 -34.43 16.04
C ASP A 166 -31.49 -34.91 14.57
N ASP A 167 -32.71 -34.86 14.02
CA ASP A 167 -33.05 -35.37 12.67
C ASP A 167 -32.89 -34.32 11.53
N THR A 168 -32.03 -33.31 11.67
CA THR A 168 -32.07 -32.08 10.85
C THR A 168 -31.09 -31.97 9.67
N GLU A 169 -30.38 -33.04 9.30
CA GLU A 169 -29.20 -32.95 8.41
C GLU A 169 -29.42 -32.25 7.07
N ASP A 170 -30.53 -32.53 6.38
CA ASP A 170 -30.94 -31.93 5.10
C ASP A 170 -31.82 -30.67 5.26
N ILE A 171 -32.33 -30.39 6.47
CA ILE A 171 -33.41 -29.42 6.68
C ILE A 171 -32.89 -27.98 6.79
N PHE A 172 -31.85 -27.73 7.58
CA PHE A 172 -31.31 -26.38 7.79
C PHE A 172 -29.85 -26.24 7.33
N HIS A 173 -29.62 -25.30 6.41
CA HIS A 173 -28.30 -24.69 6.21
C HIS A 173 -28.36 -23.29 6.83
N GLY A 174 -27.29 -22.81 7.45
CA GLY A 174 -27.30 -21.59 8.26
C GLY A 174 -26.05 -21.44 9.08
N TYR A 175 -25.90 -20.31 9.76
CA TYR A 175 -24.77 -19.90 10.57
C TYR A 175 -25.28 -19.13 11.82
N VAL A 176 -24.59 -19.14 12.95
CA VAL A 176 -24.88 -18.57 14.29
C VAL A 176 -23.61 -17.91 14.80
N HIS A 177 -23.70 -16.92 15.68
CA HIS A 177 -22.67 -15.91 15.84
C HIS A 177 -23.01 -15.22 17.17
N GLY A 178 -22.06 -14.87 18.05
CA GLY A 178 -22.35 -13.93 19.15
C GLY A 178 -23.14 -14.40 20.35
N LEU A 179 -23.16 -15.69 20.63
CA LEU A 179 -23.96 -16.21 21.72
C LEU A 179 -23.38 -15.83 23.10
N ASP A 180 -24.19 -15.14 23.89
CA ASP A 180 -24.00 -14.74 25.29
C ASP A 180 -25.18 -15.23 26.15
N VAL A 181 -24.93 -15.45 27.45
CA VAL A 181 -25.92 -15.85 28.46
C VAL A 181 -25.84 -14.89 29.64
N LEU A 182 -26.94 -14.25 30.00
CA LEU A 182 -26.98 -13.09 30.91
C LEU A 182 -27.93 -13.29 32.09
N ILE A 183 -27.60 -12.67 33.23
CA ILE A 183 -28.56 -12.43 34.32
C ILE A 183 -29.48 -11.29 33.86
N PRO A 184 -30.82 -11.35 34.01
CA PRO A 184 -31.73 -10.36 33.41
C PRO A 184 -31.57 -8.89 33.86
N SER A 185 -30.82 -8.60 34.93
CA SER A 185 -30.40 -7.24 35.30
C SER A 185 -29.32 -6.65 34.37
N SER A 186 -28.63 -7.51 33.61
CA SER A 186 -27.74 -7.14 32.51
C SER A 186 -28.57 -6.91 31.25
N ALA A 187 -28.51 -5.70 30.67
CA ALA A 187 -29.29 -5.40 29.47
C ALA A 187 -28.76 -6.18 28.24
N VAL A 188 -29.59 -7.10 27.72
CA VAL A 188 -29.40 -7.78 26.42
C VAL A 188 -29.04 -6.80 25.27
N LYS A 189 -29.50 -5.55 25.38
CA LYS A 189 -29.19 -4.43 24.49
C LYS A 189 -27.69 -4.07 24.38
N ASN A 190 -26.88 -4.44 25.37
CA ASN A 190 -25.47 -4.03 25.44
C ASN A 190 -24.53 -4.99 24.69
N HIS A 191 -24.98 -6.23 24.43
CA HIS A 191 -24.17 -7.27 23.77
C HIS A 191 -24.38 -7.32 22.25
N TYR A 192 -25.39 -6.59 21.74
CA TYR A 192 -25.49 -6.21 20.33
C TYR A 192 -24.34 -5.26 19.95
N VAL A 193 -23.19 -5.85 19.67
CA VAL A 193 -22.03 -5.22 19.00
C VAL A 193 -21.22 -6.33 18.34
N LYS A 194 -21.00 -7.39 19.11
CA LYS A 194 -20.41 -8.62 18.65
C LYS A 194 -21.49 -9.44 17.97
N ASP A 195 -21.15 -9.95 16.81
CA ASP A 195 -21.87 -10.95 16.10
C ASP A 195 -22.42 -10.69 14.66
N SER A 196 -22.38 -9.50 14.03
CA SER A 196 -21.28 -8.65 13.54
C SER A 196 -20.37 -9.28 12.46
N PRO A 197 -20.76 -9.18 11.19
CA PRO A 197 -19.92 -9.54 10.04
C PRO A 197 -18.45 -9.11 10.08
N VAL A 198 -17.52 -10.04 9.81
CA VAL A 198 -16.27 -9.63 9.15
C VAL A 198 -16.56 -9.10 7.75
N ARG A 199 -15.59 -8.36 7.22
CA ARG A 199 -15.59 -7.96 5.81
C ARG A 199 -14.17 -7.81 5.29
N LEU A 200 -13.97 -8.19 4.03
CA LEU A 200 -12.88 -7.66 3.24
C LEU A 200 -13.16 -6.18 2.90
N SER A 201 -12.15 -5.34 2.97
CA SER A 201 -12.22 -3.88 2.81
C SER A 201 -11.00 -3.37 2.05
N ILE A 202 -11.10 -2.23 1.39
CA ILE A 202 -9.93 -1.52 0.83
C ILE A 202 -9.56 -0.41 1.80
N ASP A 203 -8.28 -0.28 2.13
CA ASP A 203 -7.76 0.91 2.82
C ASP A 203 -7.38 1.96 1.77
N TYR A 204 -8.29 2.90 1.55
CA TYR A 204 -8.14 3.97 0.57
C TYR A 204 -7.01 4.97 0.87
N SER A 205 -6.39 4.96 2.06
CA SER A 205 -5.19 5.78 2.32
C SER A 205 -4.00 5.37 1.43
N SER A 206 -3.92 4.09 1.06
CA SER A 206 -2.94 3.55 0.11
C SER A 206 -3.11 4.07 -1.32
N ALA A 207 -4.31 4.52 -1.69
CA ALA A 207 -4.67 4.91 -3.05
C ALA A 207 -4.19 6.32 -3.45
N SER A 208 -3.38 6.98 -2.62
CA SER A 208 -2.85 8.34 -2.85
C SER A 208 -2.04 8.51 -4.15
N GLU A 209 -1.59 7.42 -4.76
CA GLU A 209 -0.94 7.41 -6.09
C GLU A 209 -1.93 7.58 -7.26
N ILE A 210 -3.25 7.57 -7.02
CA ILE A 210 -4.31 7.61 -8.03
C ILE A 210 -4.96 9.01 -8.08
N GLU A 211 -5.09 9.58 -9.27
CA GLU A 211 -5.84 10.83 -9.48
C GLU A 211 -7.35 10.54 -9.53
N GLU A 212 -8.16 11.28 -8.76
CA GLU A 212 -9.62 11.22 -8.84
C GLU A 212 -10.13 12.35 -9.75
N ASP A 213 -10.84 12.00 -10.83
CA ASP A 213 -11.52 12.97 -11.68
C ASP A 213 -12.71 13.60 -10.92
N ILE A 214 -13.18 14.76 -11.40
CA ILE A 214 -14.31 15.52 -10.82
C ILE A 214 -15.67 14.75 -10.77
N ASP A 215 -15.71 13.53 -11.29
CA ASP A 215 -16.86 12.63 -11.30
C ASP A 215 -16.67 11.38 -10.42
N GLY A 216 -15.69 11.38 -9.52
CA GLY A 216 -15.43 10.29 -8.56
C GLY A 216 -14.84 9.03 -9.20
N VAL A 217 -14.29 9.18 -10.40
CA VAL A 217 -13.70 8.09 -11.18
C VAL A 217 -12.18 8.17 -11.09
N TRP A 218 -11.54 7.04 -10.77
CA TRP A 218 -10.10 6.91 -10.69
C TRP A 218 -9.46 7.04 -12.07
N SER A 219 -8.88 8.20 -12.32
CA SER A 219 -8.13 8.54 -13.53
C SER A 219 -6.71 7.99 -13.39
N ILE A 220 -6.56 6.69 -13.68
CA ILE A 220 -5.24 6.06 -13.76
C ILE A 220 -4.63 6.42 -15.11
N VAL A 221 -4.15 7.67 -15.19
CA VAL A 221 -3.59 8.32 -16.39
C VAL A 221 -2.23 7.70 -16.72
N GLY A 222 -2.27 6.57 -17.42
CA GLY A 222 -1.13 6.00 -18.12
C GLY A 222 -0.86 6.70 -19.46
N GLY A 223 0.35 6.52 -19.98
CA GLY A 223 0.67 6.85 -21.37
C GLY A 223 0.16 5.79 -22.35
N LYS A 224 0.97 5.45 -23.35
CA LYS A 224 0.76 4.22 -24.14
C LYS A 224 1.05 2.98 -23.26
N ALA A 225 0.82 1.77 -23.78
CA ALA A 225 1.07 0.50 -23.08
C ALA A 225 2.45 0.41 -22.36
N SER A 226 3.49 0.99 -22.95
CA SER A 226 4.84 1.10 -22.39
C SER A 226 4.99 2.06 -21.19
N CYS A 227 3.93 2.77 -20.79
CA CYS A 227 3.95 3.85 -19.81
C CYS A 227 2.69 3.81 -18.92
N ARG A 228 2.14 2.62 -18.65
CA ARG A 228 1.02 2.42 -17.72
C ARG A 228 1.48 2.77 -16.30
N ARG A 229 0.69 3.57 -15.59
CA ARG A 229 0.95 3.96 -14.20
C ARG A 229 0.86 2.70 -13.32
N ILE A 230 1.90 2.44 -12.53
CA ILE A 230 1.83 1.50 -11.41
C ILE A 230 1.24 2.28 -10.23
N PHE A 231 0.39 1.64 -9.44
CA PHE A 231 -0.28 2.22 -8.28
C PHE A 231 -0.47 1.17 -7.20
N SER A 232 -0.52 1.60 -5.94
CA SER A 232 -0.67 0.74 -4.78
C SER A 232 -2.13 0.73 -4.28
N LEU A 233 -2.61 -0.43 -3.81
CA LEU A 233 -3.88 -0.59 -3.10
C LEU A 233 -3.72 -1.62 -1.98
N ASP A 234 -4.07 -1.21 -0.77
CA ASP A 234 -4.10 -2.09 0.40
C ASP A 234 -5.52 -2.61 0.64
N VAL A 235 -5.64 -3.90 0.93
CA VAL A 235 -6.88 -4.58 1.29
C VAL A 235 -6.79 -5.01 2.74
N THR A 236 -7.69 -4.54 3.61
CA THR A 236 -7.78 -4.99 5.00
C THR A 236 -8.92 -5.97 5.21
N LEU A 237 -8.75 -6.89 6.16
CA LEU A 237 -9.88 -7.62 6.73
C LEU A 237 -10.29 -6.91 8.03
N LEU A 238 -11.59 -6.63 8.19
CA LEU A 238 -12.15 -5.93 9.33
C LEU A 238 -13.10 -6.81 10.12
N ASP A 239 -13.13 -6.56 11.42
CA ASP A 239 -13.79 -7.36 12.45
C ASP A 239 -15.18 -6.81 12.83
N PRO A 240 -15.94 -7.57 13.64
CA PRO A 240 -17.06 -7.12 14.45
C PRO A 240 -17.15 -5.62 14.81
N PHE A 241 -16.09 -5.08 15.39
CA PHE A 241 -16.01 -3.76 16.00
C PHE A 241 -15.34 -2.72 15.08
N GLY A 242 -14.94 -3.14 13.87
CA GLY A 242 -14.21 -2.31 12.90
C GLY A 242 -12.69 -2.32 13.07
N CYS A 243 -12.15 -3.12 13.99
CA CYS A 243 -10.72 -3.34 14.13
C CYS A 243 -10.20 -4.19 12.95
N PRO A 244 -8.92 -4.06 12.55
CA PRO A 244 -8.31 -5.01 11.61
C PRO A 244 -8.23 -6.41 12.22
N VAL A 245 -8.94 -7.40 11.66
CA VAL A 245 -8.70 -8.81 12.03
C VAL A 245 -7.39 -9.24 11.40
N ASN A 246 -6.41 -9.56 12.22
CA ASN A 246 -5.15 -10.13 11.74
C ASN A 246 -5.34 -11.60 11.33
N LYS A 247 -5.78 -11.82 10.09
CA LYS A 247 -5.85 -13.14 9.45
C LYS A 247 -5.02 -13.18 8.18
N GLU A 248 -4.30 -14.27 7.94
CA GLU A 248 -3.60 -14.51 6.68
C GLU A 248 -4.52 -15.14 5.62
N LEU A 249 -5.42 -14.35 5.03
CA LEU A 249 -6.23 -14.81 3.90
C LEU A 249 -5.56 -14.43 2.57
N GLU A 250 -5.61 -15.34 1.59
CA GLU A 250 -5.16 -15.07 0.22
C GLU A 250 -6.24 -14.31 -0.54
N VAL A 251 -5.92 -13.07 -0.89
CA VAL A 251 -6.78 -12.19 -1.66
C VAL A 251 -6.28 -12.16 -3.11
N ALA A 252 -7.15 -12.54 -4.05
CA ALA A 252 -6.87 -12.45 -5.48
C ALA A 252 -7.37 -11.11 -6.03
N ALA A 253 -6.63 -10.50 -6.96
CA ALA A 253 -7.04 -9.27 -7.62
C ALA A 253 -7.47 -9.56 -9.07
N ALA A 254 -8.66 -9.11 -9.47
CA ALA A 254 -9.19 -9.34 -10.82
C ALA A 254 -9.76 -8.05 -11.41
N LEU A 255 -9.44 -7.74 -12.67
CA LEU A 255 -10.09 -6.64 -13.39
C LEU A 255 -11.47 -7.07 -13.87
N LEU A 256 -12.48 -6.33 -13.47
CA LEU A 256 -13.84 -6.46 -13.99
C LEU A 256 -14.21 -5.21 -14.80
N TYR A 257 -15.05 -5.37 -15.82
CA TYR A 257 -15.75 -4.23 -16.38
C TYR A 257 -16.74 -3.69 -15.34
N ALA A 258 -16.74 -2.37 -15.13
CA ALA A 258 -17.47 -1.73 -14.03
C ALA A 258 -19.00 -1.74 -14.20
N ASP A 259 -19.49 -2.00 -15.42
CA ASP A 259 -20.89 -1.95 -15.83
C ASP A 259 -21.59 -3.32 -15.73
N ASN A 260 -20.90 -4.43 -16.03
CA ASN A 260 -21.49 -5.78 -16.02
C ASN A 260 -20.83 -6.77 -15.04
N LYS A 261 -19.78 -6.37 -14.31
CA LYS A 261 -18.97 -7.24 -13.42
C LYS A 261 -18.35 -8.48 -14.10
N ALA A 262 -18.38 -8.59 -15.43
CA ALA A 262 -17.66 -9.65 -16.14
C ALA A 262 -16.14 -9.40 -16.02
N PRO A 263 -15.31 -10.46 -15.98
CA PRO A 263 -13.86 -10.29 -16.09
C PRO A 263 -13.53 -9.57 -17.39
N VAL A 264 -12.55 -8.66 -17.33
CA VAL A 264 -12.02 -8.03 -18.55
C VAL A 264 -11.21 -9.06 -19.32
N GLU A 265 -11.41 -9.13 -20.62
CA GLU A 265 -10.71 -10.08 -21.50
C GLU A 265 -9.23 -9.70 -21.68
N ASN A 266 -8.38 -10.72 -21.91
CA ASN A 266 -6.97 -10.51 -22.25
C ASN A 266 -6.85 -9.72 -23.57
N THR A 267 -5.71 -9.05 -23.78
CA THR A 267 -5.46 -8.38 -25.05
C THR A 267 -5.27 -9.38 -26.20
N ILE A 268 -5.35 -8.89 -27.45
CA ILE A 268 -4.96 -9.65 -28.66
C ILE A 268 -3.50 -10.14 -28.55
N ASP A 269 -2.67 -9.39 -27.82
CA ASP A 269 -1.26 -9.69 -27.53
C ASP A 269 -1.09 -10.69 -26.35
N ALA A 270 -2.18 -11.35 -25.92
CA ALA A 270 -2.31 -12.27 -24.79
C ALA A 270 -1.95 -11.69 -23.40
N GLU A 271 -1.77 -10.37 -23.28
CA GLU A 271 -1.45 -9.71 -22.01
C GLU A 271 -2.64 -9.72 -21.04
N PRO A 272 -2.46 -10.15 -19.78
CA PRO A 272 -3.50 -10.12 -18.74
C PRO A 272 -4.08 -8.70 -18.54
N PRO A 273 -5.38 -8.55 -18.22
CA PRO A 273 -6.03 -7.23 -18.09
C PRO A 273 -5.49 -6.41 -16.90
N LEU A 274 -5.07 -7.09 -15.84
CA LEU A 274 -4.47 -6.53 -14.63
C LEU A 274 -3.23 -7.35 -14.28
N LEU A 275 -2.14 -6.62 -14.07
CA LEU A 275 -0.84 -7.13 -13.69
C LEU A 275 -0.52 -6.70 -12.26
N MET A 276 0.24 -7.52 -11.56
CA MET A 276 0.78 -7.24 -10.23
C MET A 276 2.30 -7.26 -10.28
N SER A 277 2.95 -6.27 -9.66
CA SER A 277 4.41 -6.13 -9.63
C SER A 277 4.96 -6.56 -8.27
N TYR A 278 5.86 -7.54 -8.27
CA TYR A 278 6.59 -8.02 -7.09
C TYR A 278 8.08 -8.01 -7.40
N ASP A 279 8.88 -7.31 -6.58
CA ASP A 279 10.32 -7.08 -6.76
C ASP A 279 10.74 -6.58 -8.17
N GLY A 280 9.84 -5.86 -8.85
CA GLY A 280 10.05 -5.34 -10.21
C GLY A 280 9.66 -6.31 -11.34
N ILE A 281 9.30 -7.55 -11.02
CA ILE A 281 8.76 -8.54 -11.96
C ILE A 281 7.23 -8.39 -12.02
N GLU A 282 6.64 -8.50 -13.21
CA GLU A 282 5.19 -8.40 -13.42
C GLU A 282 4.57 -9.78 -13.69
N TYR A 283 3.46 -10.08 -13.02
CA TYR A 283 2.68 -11.32 -13.11
C TYR A 283 1.21 -10.99 -13.38
N ALA A 284 0.39 -11.94 -13.85
CA ALA A 284 -1.05 -11.73 -13.86
C ALA A 284 -1.59 -11.67 -12.43
N SER A 285 -2.49 -10.73 -12.14
CA SER A 285 -3.00 -10.50 -10.78
C SER A 285 -3.82 -11.66 -10.17
N HIS A 286 -4.15 -12.66 -10.99
CA HIS A 286 -4.86 -13.89 -10.60
C HIS A 286 -3.94 -15.14 -10.56
N GLU A 287 -2.73 -15.09 -11.13
CA GLU A 287 -1.74 -16.18 -11.04
C GLU A 287 -1.13 -16.27 -9.64
N ARG A 288 -1.05 -15.14 -8.94
CA ARG A 288 -0.39 -15.01 -7.64
C ARG A 288 -1.22 -14.10 -6.71
N PRO A 289 -2.14 -14.64 -5.89
CA PRO A 289 -2.82 -13.89 -4.84
C PRO A 289 -1.83 -13.26 -3.84
N CYS A 290 -2.19 -12.11 -3.25
CA CYS A 290 -1.45 -11.57 -2.10
C CYS A 290 -1.97 -12.18 -0.80
N LYS A 291 -1.07 -12.32 0.18
CA LYS A 291 -1.44 -12.61 1.56
C LYS A 291 -1.80 -11.31 2.29
N LEU A 292 -2.85 -11.35 3.11
CA LEU A 292 -3.00 -10.40 4.22
C LEU A 292 -1.85 -10.63 5.23
N ILE A 293 -1.18 -9.56 5.65
CA ILE A 293 -0.15 -9.52 6.71
C ILE A 293 -0.61 -8.46 7.72
N ASN A 294 -0.68 -8.78 9.01
CA ASN A 294 -1.32 -7.90 10.01
C ASN A 294 -2.74 -7.46 9.61
N GLY A 295 -3.49 -8.39 8.99
CA GLY A 295 -4.82 -8.12 8.43
C GLY A 295 -4.84 -7.20 7.20
N ARG A 296 -3.70 -6.94 6.54
CA ARG A 296 -3.54 -6.04 5.38
C ARG A 296 -2.75 -6.69 4.24
N ALA A 297 -3.31 -6.76 3.03
CA ALA A 297 -2.62 -7.20 1.81
C ALA A 297 -2.33 -5.99 0.90
N SER A 298 -1.06 -5.67 0.71
CA SER A 298 -0.65 -4.62 -0.23
C SER A 298 -0.52 -5.15 -1.65
N PHE A 299 -1.21 -4.53 -2.60
CA PHE A 299 -1.17 -4.86 -4.02
C PHE A 299 -0.55 -3.72 -4.81
N LYS A 300 0.57 -4.01 -5.48
CA LYS A 300 1.21 -3.08 -6.42
C LYS A 300 0.76 -3.43 -7.84
N LEU A 301 -0.16 -2.64 -8.38
CA LEU A 301 -0.98 -3.01 -9.54
C LEU A 301 -0.70 -2.15 -10.78
N LYS A 302 -1.00 -2.72 -11.94
CA LYS A 302 -0.83 -2.10 -13.26
C LYS A 302 -1.92 -2.61 -14.20
N ILE A 303 -2.79 -1.72 -14.67
CA ILE A 303 -3.85 -2.08 -15.62
C ILE A 303 -3.28 -2.10 -17.03
N SER A 304 -3.50 -3.20 -17.77
CA SER A 304 -3.02 -3.32 -19.15
C SER A 304 -3.98 -2.70 -20.16
N GLN A 305 -5.29 -2.78 -19.90
CA GLN A 305 -6.35 -2.33 -20.79
C GLN A 305 -6.65 -0.82 -20.65
N LEU A 306 -6.76 -0.12 -21.78
CA LEU A 306 -7.18 1.29 -21.82
C LEU A 306 -8.71 1.35 -21.95
N SER A 307 -9.39 2.31 -21.31
CA SER A 307 -10.85 2.43 -21.46
C SER A 307 -11.22 2.67 -22.94
N SER A 308 -10.42 3.44 -23.68
CA SER A 308 -10.61 3.68 -25.11
C SER A 308 -10.32 2.47 -26.03
N LYS A 309 -9.86 1.33 -25.50
CA LYS A 309 -9.85 0.03 -26.20
C LYS A 309 -11.12 -0.79 -25.92
N CYS A 310 -11.92 -0.38 -24.95
CA CYS A 310 -13.11 -1.06 -24.44
C CYS A 310 -14.33 -0.13 -24.49
N ASP A 311 -14.55 0.56 -25.61
CA ASP A 311 -15.69 1.49 -25.84
C ASP A 311 -15.83 2.63 -24.80
N ASN A 312 -14.74 3.00 -24.14
CA ASN A 312 -14.68 3.93 -23.00
C ASN A 312 -15.38 3.42 -21.72
N ARG A 313 -15.70 2.12 -21.64
CA ARG A 313 -16.15 1.44 -20.42
C ARG A 313 -15.10 1.60 -19.31
N LEU A 314 -15.59 1.72 -18.08
CA LEU A 314 -14.77 1.81 -16.88
C LEU A 314 -14.43 0.42 -16.36
N PHE A 315 -13.38 0.32 -15.56
CA PHE A 315 -12.96 -0.92 -14.91
C PHE A 315 -13.17 -0.85 -13.39
N ARG A 316 -13.10 -1.99 -12.69
CA ARG A 316 -12.89 -2.08 -11.23
C ARG A 316 -11.93 -3.22 -10.95
N ILE A 317 -11.19 -3.11 -9.86
CA ILE A 317 -10.42 -4.23 -9.30
C ILE A 317 -11.30 -4.89 -8.24
N ARG A 318 -11.61 -6.16 -8.43
CA ARG A 318 -12.22 -7.00 -7.40
C ARG A 318 -11.12 -7.67 -6.60
N PHE A 319 -11.28 -7.66 -5.29
CA PHE A 319 -10.46 -8.35 -4.32
C PHE A 319 -11.35 -9.37 -3.61
N ASP A 320 -11.14 -10.66 -3.86
CA ASP A 320 -11.88 -11.74 -3.21
C ASP A 320 -10.95 -12.77 -2.59
N ILE A 321 -11.45 -13.53 -1.62
CA ILE A 321 -10.76 -14.70 -1.06
C ILE A 321 -11.34 -15.94 -1.77
N PRO A 322 -10.73 -16.44 -2.86
CA PRO A 322 -11.41 -17.40 -3.75
C PRO A 322 -11.64 -18.76 -3.08
N LYS A 323 -10.83 -19.06 -2.04
CA LYS A 323 -10.83 -20.32 -1.30
C LYS A 323 -12.04 -20.51 -0.38
N LEU A 324 -12.74 -19.43 -0.01
CA LEU A 324 -13.88 -19.49 0.91
C LEU A 324 -15.24 -19.41 0.18
N GLY A 325 -15.27 -19.52 -1.15
CA GLY A 325 -16.50 -19.43 -1.94
C GLY A 325 -17.07 -18.01 -1.99
N ARG A 326 -18.24 -17.85 -2.61
CA ARG A 326 -18.89 -16.54 -2.81
C ARG A 326 -19.75 -16.10 -1.62
N PHE A 327 -19.18 -16.11 -0.42
CA PHE A 327 -19.81 -15.44 0.72
C PHE A 327 -19.50 -13.93 0.69
N PRO A 328 -20.51 -13.04 0.70
CA PRO A 328 -20.29 -11.60 0.48
C PRO A 328 -19.37 -10.90 1.50
N PHE A 329 -19.15 -11.50 2.67
CA PHE A 329 -18.23 -11.02 3.69
C PHE A 329 -16.74 -11.18 3.31
N LEU A 330 -16.43 -11.78 2.16
CA LEU A 330 -15.06 -12.17 1.75
C LEU A 330 -14.68 -11.63 0.34
N GLU A 331 -15.44 -10.65 -0.16
CA GLU A 331 -15.20 -9.95 -1.43
C GLU A 331 -15.34 -8.42 -1.22
N THR A 332 -14.47 -7.65 -1.86
CA THR A 332 -14.56 -6.18 -1.94
C THR A 332 -14.11 -5.68 -3.33
N VAL A 333 -14.42 -4.42 -3.67
CA VAL A 333 -14.19 -3.87 -5.02
C VAL A 333 -13.75 -2.41 -4.99
N SER A 334 -12.85 -2.03 -5.89
CA SER A 334 -12.38 -0.66 -6.04
C SER A 334 -13.45 0.30 -6.56
N LEU A 335 -13.13 1.59 -6.49
CA LEU A 335 -13.82 2.64 -7.24
C LEU A 335 -13.70 2.40 -8.77
N PRO A 336 -14.61 2.94 -9.59
CA PRO A 336 -14.54 2.85 -11.05
C PRO A 336 -13.28 3.51 -11.57
N ILE A 337 -12.62 2.87 -12.55
CA ILE A 337 -11.32 3.28 -13.07
C ILE A 337 -11.45 3.66 -14.54
N ARG A 338 -11.05 4.88 -14.87
CA ARG A 338 -10.97 5.42 -16.23
C ARG A 338 -9.51 5.45 -16.67
N CYS A 339 -9.04 4.39 -17.32
CA CYS A 339 -7.68 4.38 -17.87
C CYS A 339 -7.62 5.17 -19.20
N ILE A 340 -7.62 6.51 -19.10
CA ILE A 340 -7.42 7.42 -20.23
C ILE A 340 -5.93 7.44 -20.62
N SER A 341 -5.64 7.45 -21.92
CA SER A 341 -4.37 8.00 -22.41
C SER A 341 -4.54 9.42 -22.95
N ARG A 342 -3.62 10.33 -22.58
CA ARG A 342 -3.37 11.73 -23.05
C ARG A 342 -3.89 12.88 -22.18
N TYR A 343 -2.94 13.52 -21.49
CA TYR A 343 -3.03 14.91 -21.02
C TYR A 343 -3.31 15.90 -22.17
N ARG A 344 -4.42 16.64 -22.10
CA ARG A 344 -4.71 17.85 -22.91
C ARG A 344 -5.39 18.92 -22.06
N ARG A 345 -4.65 19.98 -21.70
CA ARG A 345 -5.22 21.31 -21.42
C ARG A 345 -4.39 22.38 -22.13
N THR A 346 -4.91 22.85 -23.26
CA THR A 346 -4.54 24.14 -23.87
C THR A 346 -5.49 25.21 -23.38
N ALA A 347 -5.03 26.46 -23.31
CA ALA A 347 -5.78 27.57 -22.75
C ALA A 347 -6.83 28.17 -23.70
N SER A 348 -7.56 29.15 -23.16
CA SER A 348 -8.55 30.04 -23.78
C SER A 348 -9.96 29.48 -23.97
N LEU A 349 -10.88 30.02 -23.17
CA LEU A 349 -12.01 30.77 -23.72
C LEU A 349 -12.29 31.97 -22.79
N THR A 350 -12.29 33.17 -23.36
CA THR A 350 -12.44 34.42 -22.62
C THR A 350 -13.91 34.77 -22.40
N TRP A 351 -14.26 35.24 -21.19
CA TRP A 351 -15.34 36.20 -21.06
C TRP A 351 -14.95 37.33 -20.11
N LYS A 352 -15.08 38.58 -20.58
CA LYS A 352 -14.85 39.78 -19.78
C LYS A 352 -16.12 40.16 -19.02
N LYS A 353 -15.98 40.29 -17.69
CA LYS A 353 -16.43 41.45 -16.89
C LYS A 353 -17.89 41.91 -17.09
N SER A 354 -18.75 41.56 -16.15
CA SER A 354 -19.87 42.42 -15.73
C SER A 354 -19.82 42.63 -14.21
N SER A 355 -20.35 43.75 -13.73
CA SER A 355 -20.27 44.16 -12.32
C SER A 355 -21.63 44.64 -11.84
N ASN A 356 -22.09 44.18 -10.67
CA ASN A 356 -22.91 44.99 -9.77
C ASN A 356 -22.99 44.43 -8.33
N ARG A 357 -22.32 45.14 -7.41
CA ARG A 357 -22.81 45.68 -6.12
C ARG A 357 -24.21 45.20 -5.64
N THR A 358 -24.34 44.88 -4.33
CA THR A 358 -25.17 45.63 -3.31
C THR A 358 -25.53 44.78 -2.05
N TYR A 359 -24.95 45.13 -0.88
CA TYR A 359 -25.33 44.88 0.56
C TYR A 359 -25.85 43.48 1.02
N TYR A 360 -25.78 43.04 2.30
CA TYR A 360 -25.54 43.66 3.63
C TYR A 360 -24.39 42.90 4.37
N ILE A 361 -23.48 43.51 5.15
CA ILE A 361 -23.63 44.11 6.51
C ILE A 361 -24.12 43.05 7.52
N ASN A 362 -23.36 42.59 8.53
CA ASN A 362 -22.71 43.30 9.66
C ASN A 362 -21.66 42.37 10.33
N GLY A 363 -20.60 42.77 11.06
CA GLY A 363 -20.00 44.09 11.31
C GLY A 363 -18.86 44.04 12.37
N CYS A 364 -17.72 44.67 12.07
CA CYS A 364 -16.63 45.22 12.94
C CYS A 364 -16.34 44.63 14.35
N ARG A 365 -15.08 44.57 14.82
CA ARG A 365 -14.15 45.73 14.91
C ARG A 365 -12.71 45.32 15.31
N SER A 366 -11.71 46.08 14.85
CA SER A 366 -10.35 46.14 15.42
C SER A 366 -10.01 47.59 15.85
N PRO A 367 -8.92 47.81 16.60
CA PRO A 367 -7.78 48.53 16.01
C PRO A 367 -6.39 48.01 16.45
N GLY A 368 -5.34 48.33 15.67
CA GLY A 368 -3.93 48.27 16.08
C GLY A 368 -3.39 49.67 16.44
N PRO A 369 -2.14 50.06 16.10
CA PRO A 369 -1.02 49.28 15.54
C PRO A 369 0.30 49.44 16.36
N ASP A 370 1.39 48.79 15.91
CA ASP A 370 2.76 49.33 16.07
C ASP A 370 3.69 48.74 14.97
N ASP A 371 4.79 49.43 14.64
CA ASP A 371 5.69 49.08 13.51
C ASP A 371 7.02 48.42 13.95
N GLY A 372 7.45 47.37 13.23
CA GLY A 372 8.73 46.67 13.46
C GLY A 372 9.17 45.83 12.26
N PRO A 373 10.50 45.69 11.99
CA PRO A 373 10.97 45.25 10.68
C PRO A 373 10.95 43.73 10.44
N MET A 374 10.96 43.39 9.14
CA MET A 374 10.86 42.04 8.59
C MET A 374 12.21 41.30 8.56
N GLU A 375 12.37 40.24 9.34
CA GLU A 375 13.49 39.29 9.20
C GLU A 375 13.15 38.11 8.27
N LEU A 376 14.12 37.70 7.46
CA LEU A 376 14.02 36.59 6.51
C LEU A 376 14.64 35.32 7.10
N MET A 377 13.81 34.45 7.68
CA MET A 377 14.25 33.10 8.06
C MET A 377 14.13 32.12 6.87
N PRO A 378 15.19 31.38 6.51
CA PRO A 378 15.14 30.38 5.46
C PRO A 378 14.50 29.08 5.97
N SER A 379 13.27 28.77 5.56
CA SER A 379 12.61 27.50 5.91
C SER A 379 13.29 26.31 5.20
N ILE A 380 13.95 25.44 5.98
CA ILE A 380 14.64 24.25 5.49
C ILE A 380 13.66 23.23 4.90
N VAL A 381 12.44 23.16 5.46
CA VAL A 381 11.33 22.42 4.87
C VAL A 381 10.77 23.20 3.66
N ARG A 382 10.98 22.65 2.47
CA ARG A 382 10.16 22.96 1.28
C ARG A 382 9.55 21.68 0.72
N GLU A 383 8.22 21.69 0.64
CA GLU A 383 7.41 20.66 0.02
C GLU A 383 7.74 20.56 -1.49
N ALA A 384 8.43 19.48 -1.89
CA ALA A 384 8.86 19.25 -3.27
C ALA A 384 7.69 18.80 -4.16
N LYS A 385 6.88 19.77 -4.62
CA LYS A 385 5.74 19.51 -5.51
C LYS A 385 6.20 18.85 -6.82
N PRO A 386 5.63 17.70 -7.22
CA PRO A 386 6.04 16.98 -8.42
C PRO A 386 5.73 17.82 -9.68
N SER A 387 6.75 18.06 -10.50
CA SER A 387 6.66 18.80 -11.75
C SER A 387 6.28 17.87 -12.92
N PRO A 388 5.42 18.31 -13.87
CA PRO A 388 4.82 17.42 -14.86
C PRO A 388 5.76 17.11 -16.04
N SER A 389 5.89 15.82 -16.37
CA SER A 389 6.80 15.36 -17.45
C SER A 389 6.26 15.64 -18.85
N SER A 390 7.16 16.07 -19.75
CA SER A 390 6.82 16.45 -21.13
C SER A 390 6.94 15.30 -22.13
N LYS A 391 6.02 15.26 -23.10
CA LYS A 391 5.77 14.11 -23.99
C LYS A 391 6.87 13.94 -25.07
N ARG A 392 7.31 12.70 -25.32
CA ARG A 392 8.03 12.36 -26.58
C ARG A 392 7.06 11.97 -27.68
N ILE A 393 7.44 12.32 -28.92
CA ILE A 393 6.95 11.66 -30.13
C ILE A 393 7.93 10.51 -30.45
N LYS A 394 7.45 9.27 -30.58
CA LYS A 394 8.23 8.19 -31.21
C LYS A 394 8.02 8.27 -32.73
N LEU A 395 9.08 8.61 -33.46
CA LEU A 395 9.26 8.12 -34.83
C LEU A 395 9.72 6.66 -34.73
N GLY A 396 9.26 5.80 -35.64
CA GLY A 396 9.58 4.38 -35.64
C GLY A 396 10.55 4.02 -36.77
N ASN A 397 11.68 3.41 -36.41
CA ASN A 397 12.31 2.26 -37.05
C ASN A 397 13.75 2.15 -36.53
N ASP A 398 14.02 1.13 -35.71
CA ASP A 398 15.37 0.86 -35.23
C ASP A 398 16.18 0.18 -36.35
N VAL A 399 17.23 0.88 -36.82
CA VAL A 399 18.31 0.29 -37.62
C VAL A 399 19.58 0.40 -36.78
N PRO A 400 20.33 -0.70 -36.54
CA PRO A 400 21.59 -0.61 -35.82
C PRO A 400 22.62 0.19 -36.63
N PHE A 401 23.00 1.37 -36.13
CA PHE A 401 24.13 2.11 -36.67
C PHE A 401 25.41 1.68 -35.96
N PRO A 402 26.44 1.21 -36.68
CA PRO A 402 27.74 0.94 -36.08
C PRO A 402 28.47 2.26 -35.79
N MET A 403 28.94 2.43 -34.56
CA MET A 403 29.90 3.48 -34.22
C MET A 403 30.85 2.94 -33.15
N PHE A 404 32.15 3.11 -33.39
CA PHE A 404 33.25 2.72 -32.49
C PHE A 404 33.29 1.23 -32.11
N THR A 405 33.47 0.37 -33.12
CA THR A 405 33.93 -1.02 -32.92
C THR A 405 35.08 -1.38 -33.87
N GLU A 406 36.02 -0.45 -34.03
CA GLU A 406 37.39 -0.71 -34.47
C GLU A 406 38.36 0.02 -33.52
N GLU A 407 39.66 -0.27 -33.60
CA GLU A 407 40.71 0.20 -32.68
C GLU A 407 40.68 -0.34 -31.23
N LEU A 408 40.41 -1.64 -31.03
CA LEU A 408 40.99 -2.38 -29.88
C LEU A 408 41.40 -3.83 -30.18
N LYS A 409 41.74 -4.16 -31.44
CA LYS A 409 42.16 -5.53 -31.82
C LYS A 409 43.31 -5.61 -32.85
N GLN A 410 44.27 -4.69 -32.84
CA GLN A 410 45.59 -4.94 -33.47
C GLN A 410 46.71 -4.07 -32.91
N ALA A 411 47.40 -4.58 -31.89
CA ALA A 411 48.64 -4.00 -31.34
C ALA A 411 49.72 -5.09 -31.26
N ASN A 412 50.27 -5.50 -32.41
CA ASN A 412 51.53 -6.25 -32.48
C ASN A 412 52.10 -6.32 -33.91
N LYS A 413 53.38 -5.96 -34.07
CA LYS A 413 54.14 -5.83 -35.34
C LYS A 413 53.62 -4.71 -36.29
N GLY A 414 54.47 -3.98 -37.02
CA GLY A 414 55.94 -3.89 -36.94
C GLY A 414 56.59 -3.51 -38.27
N GLN A 415 57.38 -2.43 -38.26
CA GLN A 415 58.41 -2.01 -39.24
C GLN A 415 58.01 -1.45 -40.63
N ASP A 416 58.43 -0.19 -40.83
CA ASP A 416 59.27 0.35 -41.92
C ASP A 416 58.74 0.76 -43.32
N SER A 417 59.36 1.86 -43.81
CA SER A 417 59.58 2.30 -45.21
C SER A 417 58.53 3.14 -45.98
N HIS A 418 58.61 4.46 -45.77
CA HIS A 418 58.89 5.52 -46.77
C HIS A 418 58.43 5.42 -48.27
N ALA A 419 57.73 6.49 -48.70
CA ALA A 419 58.09 7.42 -49.81
C ALA A 419 57.46 7.37 -51.23
N TRP A 420 57.04 8.58 -51.66
CA TRP A 420 57.16 9.23 -52.99
C TRP A 420 56.18 8.94 -54.16
N THR A 421 55.24 9.89 -54.34
CA THR A 421 54.97 10.72 -55.54
C THR A 421 55.32 10.24 -56.96
N SER A 422 54.38 10.39 -57.91
CA SER A 422 54.52 11.31 -59.08
C SER A 422 53.24 11.38 -59.95
N ASN A 423 53.21 12.28 -60.94
CA ASN A 423 52.02 12.72 -61.69
C ASN A 423 51.72 11.89 -62.97
N GLY A 424 50.52 12.08 -63.52
CA GLY A 424 50.16 11.83 -64.93
C GLY A 424 49.00 12.74 -65.34
N ASP A 425 49.13 13.46 -66.45
CA ASP A 425 48.23 14.53 -66.91
C ASP A 425 47.27 14.08 -68.05
N ASP A 426 46.56 15.06 -68.64
CA ASP A 426 45.78 15.05 -69.89
C ASP A 426 44.30 14.56 -69.87
N ALA A 427 43.36 15.13 -70.64
CA ALA A 427 43.31 16.47 -71.26
C ALA A 427 41.89 16.79 -71.83
N HIS A 428 41.51 18.08 -71.81
CA HIS A 428 40.54 18.73 -72.73
C HIS A 428 39.03 18.31 -72.67
N ALA A 429 38.05 19.12 -73.10
CA ALA A 429 37.95 20.59 -73.21
C ALA A 429 36.50 21.07 -73.50
N ARG A 430 36.24 22.34 -73.15
CA ARG A 430 35.19 23.26 -73.68
C ARG A 430 33.72 23.08 -73.27
N SER A 431 33.01 24.19 -73.44
CA SER A 431 31.65 24.53 -73.03
C SER A 431 30.91 25.21 -74.19
N ILE A 432 29.57 25.34 -74.11
CA ILE A 432 28.82 26.60 -74.21
C ILE A 432 27.28 26.38 -74.17
N ASP A 433 26.65 27.33 -73.49
CA ASP A 433 25.24 27.79 -73.38
C ASP A 433 24.19 27.42 -74.46
N GLY A 434 22.90 27.52 -74.11
CA GLY A 434 21.76 27.34 -75.03
C GLY A 434 20.37 27.13 -74.41
N ARG A 435 19.70 28.21 -73.96
CA ARG A 435 18.25 28.30 -73.64
C ARG A 435 17.56 29.21 -74.73
N PRO A 436 16.23 29.46 -74.80
CA PRO A 436 15.11 29.11 -73.89
C PRO A 436 13.79 28.68 -74.61
N GLU A 437 12.64 29.03 -73.99
CA GLU A 437 11.23 28.93 -74.43
C GLU A 437 10.55 27.55 -74.22
N ASN A 438 9.29 27.39 -73.78
CA ASN A 438 8.18 28.19 -73.23
C ASN A 438 7.04 27.13 -72.95
N GLN A 439 5.91 27.31 -72.24
CA GLN A 439 5.22 28.47 -71.66
C GLN A 439 4.17 28.00 -70.61
N TYR A 440 3.78 28.89 -69.67
CA TYR A 440 2.60 28.85 -68.77
C TYR A 440 2.40 27.64 -67.81
N GLY A 441 1.94 27.81 -66.56
CA GLY A 441 1.69 29.02 -65.75
C GLY A 441 1.63 28.60 -64.26
N ALA A 442 2.23 29.35 -63.32
CA ALA A 442 1.71 30.57 -62.68
C ALA A 442 0.93 30.24 -61.38
N GLU A 443 1.12 30.88 -60.21
CA GLU A 443 2.06 31.94 -59.75
C GLU A 443 2.35 31.70 -58.22
N ASN A 444 3.53 31.95 -57.64
CA ASN A 444 4.19 33.24 -57.29
C ASN A 444 3.41 34.08 -56.25
N VAL A 445 3.99 34.80 -55.28
CA VAL A 445 5.38 34.94 -54.73
C VAL A 445 5.27 34.78 -53.17
N SER A 446 6.11 35.18 -52.19
CA SER A 446 7.39 35.91 -51.97
C SER A 446 7.88 35.58 -50.53
N SER A 447 9.00 36.03 -49.93
CA SER A 447 10.36 36.53 -50.27
C SER A 447 10.80 37.60 -49.24
N ALA A 448 12.10 37.65 -48.93
CA ALA A 448 12.81 38.56 -47.99
C ALA A 448 12.50 38.38 -46.48
N SER A 449 13.46 38.26 -45.54
CA SER A 449 14.85 38.77 -45.36
C SER A 449 14.92 40.13 -44.64
N HIS A 450 15.61 40.17 -43.50
CA HIS A 450 16.42 41.31 -43.06
C HIS A 450 17.50 40.85 -42.06
N ASN A 451 18.75 41.26 -42.31
CA ASN A 451 19.89 41.13 -41.38
C ASN A 451 20.18 42.47 -40.71
N SER A 452 20.77 42.44 -39.51
CA SER A 452 21.60 43.52 -38.98
C SER A 452 22.73 42.98 -38.10
N GLN A 453 23.94 43.47 -38.36
CA GLN A 453 25.08 43.37 -37.43
C GLN A 453 24.93 44.49 -36.37
N ALA A 454 25.67 44.56 -35.25
CA ALA A 454 26.88 43.83 -34.87
C ALA A 454 27.01 43.75 -33.33
N THR A 455 27.87 42.86 -32.83
CA THR A 455 29.04 43.19 -31.97
C THR A 455 29.87 41.92 -31.80
N ASN A 456 31.18 42.00 -32.02
CA ASN A 456 32.08 40.86 -31.82
C ASN A 456 32.53 40.76 -30.36
N SER A 457 32.49 39.55 -29.80
CA SER A 457 33.33 39.14 -28.67
C SER A 457 33.89 37.74 -28.95
N ASP A 458 35.06 37.69 -29.59
CA ASP A 458 35.83 36.46 -29.79
C ASP A 458 36.24 35.87 -28.42
N LEU A 459 35.55 34.83 -27.98
CA LEU A 459 36.00 33.93 -26.92
C LEU A 459 36.28 32.55 -27.52
N LYS A 460 37.44 32.43 -28.18
CA LYS A 460 38.02 31.14 -28.58
C LYS A 460 38.44 30.36 -27.35
N MET A 461 37.53 29.53 -26.83
CA MET A 461 37.88 28.42 -25.95
C MET A 461 38.10 27.13 -26.78
N PRO A 462 38.87 26.15 -26.28
CA PRO A 462 39.25 24.97 -27.06
C PRO A 462 38.07 24.09 -27.45
N SER A 463 38.28 23.23 -28.45
CA SER A 463 37.28 22.26 -28.92
C SER A 463 36.91 21.25 -27.83
N VAL A 464 35.83 21.54 -27.09
CA VAL A 464 35.20 20.58 -26.19
C VAL A 464 34.72 19.37 -27.01
N SER A 465 35.01 18.17 -26.52
CA SER A 465 34.51 16.92 -27.09
C SER A 465 32.99 16.95 -27.22
N SER A 466 32.47 16.45 -28.36
CA SER A 466 31.07 16.63 -28.78
C SER A 466 30.07 16.46 -27.63
N PRO A 467 29.23 17.46 -27.31
CA PRO A 467 28.38 17.43 -26.13
C PRO A 467 27.36 16.29 -26.20
N ILE A 468 27.03 15.72 -25.04
CA ILE A 468 26.01 14.67 -24.91
C ILE A 468 24.68 15.18 -25.48
N SER A 469 24.19 14.51 -26.52
CA SER A 469 23.06 14.97 -27.33
C SER A 469 21.76 15.17 -26.53
N ASP A 470 20.96 16.16 -26.92
CA ASP A 470 19.58 16.35 -26.45
C ASP A 470 18.73 15.07 -26.57
N LEU A 471 19.02 14.21 -27.56
CA LEU A 471 18.36 12.91 -27.70
C LEU A 471 18.57 12.02 -26.46
N ILE A 472 19.79 12.06 -25.90
CA ILE A 472 20.27 11.30 -24.74
C ILE A 472 19.74 11.93 -23.44
N ILE A 473 19.85 13.26 -23.29
CA ILE A 473 19.23 14.02 -22.18
C ILE A 473 17.74 13.68 -22.07
N PHE A 474 17.02 13.74 -23.19
CA PHE A 474 15.61 13.41 -23.25
C PHE A 474 15.34 11.91 -23.00
N LYS A 475 16.19 10.99 -23.49
CA LYS A 475 16.10 9.55 -23.14
C LYS A 475 16.20 9.37 -21.62
N TYR A 476 17.15 10.01 -20.96
CA TYR A 476 17.32 9.92 -19.51
C TYR A 476 16.11 10.47 -18.74
N CYS A 477 15.63 11.67 -19.09
CA CYS A 477 14.51 12.29 -18.38
C CYS A 477 13.24 11.43 -18.40
N LEU A 478 12.91 10.78 -19.53
CA LEU A 478 11.74 9.89 -19.61
C LEU A 478 11.99 8.43 -19.25
N GLY A 479 13.25 8.00 -19.09
CA GLY A 479 13.58 6.60 -18.87
C GLY A 479 13.16 6.08 -17.50
N GLY A 480 12.77 4.81 -17.43
CA GLY A 480 12.64 4.07 -16.18
C GLY A 480 14.01 3.84 -15.51
N PRO A 481 14.07 3.40 -14.23
CA PRO A 481 15.33 3.20 -13.51
C PRO A 481 16.33 2.29 -14.24
N ALA A 482 15.86 1.21 -14.88
CA ALA A 482 16.72 0.31 -15.65
C ALA A 482 17.26 0.96 -16.94
N GLU A 483 16.42 1.71 -17.68
CA GLU A 483 16.83 2.44 -18.88
C GLU A 483 17.82 3.55 -18.54
N ARG A 484 17.60 4.27 -17.42
CA ARG A 484 18.55 5.26 -16.88
C ARG A 484 19.86 4.61 -16.44
N SER A 485 19.81 3.42 -15.85
CA SER A 485 20.99 2.69 -15.39
C SER A 485 21.86 2.29 -16.59
N GLN A 486 21.28 1.61 -17.58
CA GLN A 486 21.98 1.23 -18.80
C GLN A 486 22.57 2.45 -19.54
N LEU A 487 21.77 3.51 -19.69
CA LEU A 487 22.22 4.74 -20.34
C LEU A 487 23.37 5.43 -19.58
N LEU A 488 23.36 5.41 -18.24
CA LEU A 488 24.49 5.90 -17.46
C LEU A 488 25.70 4.97 -17.50
N LYS A 489 25.53 3.64 -17.54
CA LYS A 489 26.66 2.70 -17.73
C LYS A 489 27.41 2.99 -19.04
N GLU A 490 26.67 3.31 -20.11
CA GLU A 490 27.23 3.69 -21.42
C GLU A 490 27.93 5.06 -21.39
N ILE A 491 27.26 6.09 -20.86
CA ILE A 491 27.79 7.46 -20.83
C ILE A 491 28.97 7.59 -19.85
N ALA A 492 28.87 7.02 -18.66
CA ALA A 492 29.85 7.23 -17.59
C ALA A 492 31.22 6.59 -17.88
N LEU A 493 31.28 5.59 -18.76
CA LEU A 493 32.53 5.01 -19.24
C LEU A 493 33.16 5.76 -20.44
N SER A 494 32.38 6.61 -21.13
CA SER A 494 32.78 7.26 -22.39
C SER A 494 32.90 8.79 -22.32
N ALA A 495 32.21 9.45 -21.40
CA ALA A 495 32.20 10.90 -21.22
C ALA A 495 33.25 11.38 -20.19
N SER A 496 33.63 12.65 -20.28
CA SER A 496 34.44 13.34 -19.26
C SER A 496 33.60 13.82 -18.06
N GLU A 497 34.25 14.19 -16.96
CA GLU A 497 33.57 14.76 -15.79
C GLU A 497 32.84 16.07 -16.13
N GLU A 498 33.39 16.90 -17.00
CA GLU A 498 32.78 18.16 -17.45
C GLU A 498 31.55 17.88 -18.33
N GLN A 499 31.60 16.84 -19.17
CA GLN A 499 30.47 16.42 -20.00
C GLN A 499 29.34 15.82 -19.13
N LEU A 500 29.67 14.98 -18.15
CA LEU A 500 28.72 14.46 -17.16
C LEU A 500 28.10 15.58 -16.32
N THR A 501 28.93 16.52 -15.84
CA THR A 501 28.49 17.73 -15.12
C THR A 501 27.54 18.57 -15.99
N HIS A 502 27.83 18.78 -17.27
CA HIS A 502 26.93 19.50 -18.17
C HIS A 502 25.62 18.73 -18.41
N PHE A 503 25.70 17.43 -18.68
CA PHE A 503 24.56 16.54 -18.86
C PHE A 503 23.65 16.54 -17.61
N ALA A 504 24.23 16.53 -16.41
CA ALA A 504 23.52 16.67 -15.15
C ALA A 504 22.80 18.03 -15.00
N LYS A 505 23.37 19.15 -15.49
CA LYS A 505 22.70 20.47 -15.50
C LYS A 505 21.47 20.43 -16.39
N GLN A 506 21.63 19.89 -17.61
CA GLN A 506 20.53 19.77 -18.57
C GLN A 506 19.42 18.83 -18.06
N VAL A 507 19.78 17.66 -17.52
CA VAL A 507 18.78 16.75 -16.92
C VAL A 507 18.04 17.41 -15.77
N SER A 508 18.72 18.10 -14.85
CA SER A 508 18.07 18.77 -13.71
C SER A 508 17.11 19.87 -14.20
N LEU A 509 17.50 20.62 -15.24
CA LEU A 509 16.66 21.63 -15.89
C LEU A 509 15.42 21.03 -16.58
N PHE A 510 15.57 19.96 -17.36
CA PHE A 510 14.47 19.36 -18.13
C PHE A 510 13.57 18.42 -17.31
N SER A 511 14.05 17.87 -16.20
CA SER A 511 13.24 17.09 -15.25
C SER A 511 12.59 17.94 -14.17
N GLY A 512 13.09 19.16 -13.93
CA GLY A 512 12.66 20.02 -12.82
C GLY A 512 13.05 19.46 -11.45
N CYS A 513 14.05 18.57 -11.37
CA CYS A 513 14.44 17.85 -10.16
C CYS A 513 15.97 17.92 -9.95
N SER A 514 16.40 18.57 -8.88
CA SER A 514 17.81 18.70 -8.49
C SER A 514 18.46 17.35 -8.19
N HIS A 515 17.73 16.40 -7.62
CA HIS A 515 18.29 15.12 -7.14
C HIS A 515 18.95 14.24 -8.23
N HIS A 516 18.59 14.41 -9.51
CA HIS A 516 19.29 13.71 -10.60
C HIS A 516 20.76 14.18 -10.77
N TRP A 517 21.09 15.40 -10.33
CA TRP A 517 22.45 15.95 -10.33
C TRP A 517 23.48 15.00 -9.71
N THR A 518 23.25 14.62 -8.45
CA THR A 518 24.17 13.78 -7.67
C THR A 518 24.34 12.42 -8.32
N GLN A 519 23.24 11.75 -8.70
CA GLN A 519 23.27 10.39 -9.26
C GLN A 519 24.02 10.29 -10.60
N ILE A 520 23.98 11.35 -11.40
CA ILE A 520 24.72 11.45 -12.66
C ILE A 520 26.21 11.70 -12.39
N ASN A 521 26.53 12.66 -11.52
CA ASN A 521 27.92 13.02 -11.23
C ASN A 521 28.70 11.89 -10.52
N ILE A 522 28.05 11.09 -9.67
CA ILE A 522 28.70 9.92 -9.05
C ILE A 522 28.84 8.72 -10.00
N ALA A 523 28.12 8.69 -11.14
CA ALA A 523 28.02 7.49 -11.99
C ALA A 523 29.38 6.96 -12.48
N ARG A 524 30.28 7.86 -12.90
CA ARG A 524 31.60 7.49 -13.42
C ARG A 524 32.50 6.87 -12.36
N ARG A 525 32.52 7.47 -11.17
CA ARG A 525 33.23 6.92 -10.02
C ARG A 525 32.61 5.61 -9.53
N LEU A 526 31.29 5.55 -9.38
CA LEU A 526 30.56 4.34 -8.99
C LEU A 526 30.93 3.16 -9.90
N MET A 527 30.92 3.37 -11.22
CA MET A 527 31.27 2.34 -12.20
C MET A 527 32.75 1.94 -12.14
N VAL A 528 33.68 2.91 -12.13
CA VAL A 528 35.13 2.63 -12.13
C VAL A 528 35.56 1.97 -10.80
N GLU A 529 35.16 2.53 -9.67
CA GLU A 529 35.50 1.98 -8.35
C GLU A 529 34.80 0.62 -8.10
N GLY A 530 33.61 0.40 -8.68
CA GLY A 530 32.88 -0.87 -8.61
C GLY A 530 33.50 -1.99 -9.45
N ILE A 531 33.92 -1.69 -10.68
CA ILE A 531 34.66 -2.64 -11.54
C ILE A 531 35.99 -3.02 -10.87
N GLN A 532 36.70 -2.05 -10.30
CA GLN A 532 37.95 -2.29 -9.57
C GLN A 532 37.72 -3.14 -8.30
N ALA A 533 36.67 -2.84 -7.53
CA ALA A 533 36.29 -3.63 -6.36
C ALA A 533 35.97 -5.09 -6.75
N TRP A 534 35.09 -5.31 -7.74
CA TRP A 534 34.74 -6.66 -8.17
C TRP A 534 35.94 -7.43 -8.72
N ALA A 535 36.79 -6.82 -9.55
CA ALA A 535 38.00 -7.46 -10.05
C ALA A 535 38.98 -7.87 -8.93
N SER A 536 39.12 -7.02 -7.90
CA SER A 536 39.97 -7.26 -6.71
C SER A 536 39.40 -8.34 -5.76
N ILE A 537 38.07 -8.49 -5.70
CA ILE A 537 37.39 -9.47 -4.84
C ILE A 537 37.23 -10.83 -5.52
N SER A 538 37.03 -10.84 -6.84
CA SER A 538 36.72 -12.07 -7.60
C SER A 538 37.93 -12.87 -8.03
N GLU A 539 39.11 -12.25 -8.20
CA GLU A 539 40.28 -12.87 -8.83
C GLU A 539 39.98 -13.51 -10.21
N ASN A 540 39.00 -12.94 -10.94
CA ASN A 540 38.40 -13.43 -12.20
C ASN A 540 37.43 -14.62 -12.07
N ASN A 541 36.97 -14.97 -10.86
CA ASN A 541 35.90 -15.94 -10.66
C ASN A 541 34.50 -15.32 -10.86
N ASN A 542 33.58 -16.06 -11.47
CA ASN A 542 32.18 -15.59 -11.65
C ASN A 542 31.39 -15.51 -10.33
N HIS A 543 31.90 -16.14 -9.27
CA HIS A 543 31.25 -16.27 -7.96
C HIS A 543 32.29 -16.18 -6.83
N VAL A 544 31.91 -15.59 -5.69
CA VAL A 544 32.77 -15.41 -4.51
C VAL A 544 31.97 -15.76 -3.25
N GLN A 545 32.62 -16.28 -2.20
CA GLN A 545 32.00 -16.45 -0.89
C GLN A 545 31.83 -15.09 -0.19
N TRP A 546 30.70 -14.89 0.50
CA TRP A 546 30.33 -13.66 1.20
C TRP A 546 31.39 -13.26 2.24
N GLU A 547 31.96 -14.23 2.95
CA GLU A 547 32.99 -14.02 3.98
C GLU A 547 34.24 -13.33 3.44
N ASN A 548 34.64 -13.66 2.20
CA ASN A 548 35.76 -13.03 1.50
C ASN A 548 35.41 -11.63 0.97
N LEU A 549 34.12 -11.35 0.79
CA LEU A 549 33.60 -10.10 0.25
C LEU A 549 33.44 -9.03 1.35
N VAL A 550 33.04 -9.42 2.57
CA VAL A 550 32.81 -8.54 3.74
C VAL A 550 33.97 -7.59 4.02
N SER A 551 35.20 -8.11 4.16
CA SER A 551 36.38 -7.31 4.51
C SER A 551 36.71 -6.27 3.43
N ARG A 552 36.64 -6.66 2.16
CA ARG A 552 36.89 -5.79 1.00
C ARG A 552 35.80 -4.75 0.80
N ILE A 553 34.53 -5.09 1.06
CA ILE A 553 33.43 -4.12 1.09
C ILE A 553 33.70 -3.07 2.18
N ASN A 554 34.14 -3.45 3.39
CA ASN A 554 34.50 -2.50 4.45
C ASN A 554 35.66 -1.57 4.02
N GLU A 555 36.73 -2.13 3.44
CA GLU A 555 37.89 -1.37 2.94
C GLU A 555 37.51 -0.35 1.85
N HIS A 556 36.53 -0.65 1.01
CA HIS A 556 36.01 0.27 0.00
C HIS A 556 35.04 1.29 0.61
N TYR A 557 34.11 0.85 1.45
CA TYR A 557 33.15 1.70 2.16
C TYR A 557 33.86 2.80 2.96
N MET A 558 34.81 2.44 3.82
CA MET A 558 35.56 3.38 4.67
C MET A 558 36.32 4.43 3.85
N ARG A 559 36.85 4.01 2.68
CA ARG A 559 37.59 4.86 1.73
C ARG A 559 36.70 5.86 0.99
N ILE A 560 35.46 5.48 0.68
CA ILE A 560 34.49 6.35 0.01
C ILE A 560 33.81 7.29 1.02
N ALA A 561 33.39 6.76 2.17
CA ALA A 561 32.65 7.47 3.19
C ALA A 561 33.52 8.37 4.10
N CYS A 562 34.85 8.23 4.07
CA CYS A 562 35.79 9.01 4.87
C CYS A 562 35.40 9.04 6.36
N CYS A 563 34.99 7.90 6.91
CA CYS A 563 34.46 7.74 8.26
C CYS A 563 35.40 6.91 9.15
N SER A 564 35.25 7.04 10.47
CA SER A 564 35.93 6.20 11.47
C SER A 564 35.07 5.02 11.92
N ARG A 565 33.74 5.12 11.79
CA ARG A 565 32.78 4.04 12.03
C ARG A 565 32.78 3.05 10.86
N SER A 566 33.26 1.84 11.10
CA SER A 566 33.13 0.69 10.19
C SER A 566 31.73 0.10 10.18
N LEU A 567 31.45 -0.73 9.16
CA LEU A 567 30.25 -1.57 9.12
C LEU A 567 30.32 -2.67 10.19
N THR A 568 29.16 -2.99 10.77
CA THR A 568 28.93 -4.08 11.73
C THR A 568 28.30 -5.30 11.03
N ASP A 569 28.27 -6.46 11.70
CA ASP A 569 27.69 -7.68 11.12
C ASP A 569 26.20 -7.53 10.76
N GLN A 570 25.45 -6.70 11.50
CA GLN A 570 24.06 -6.35 11.17
C GLN A 570 23.98 -5.50 9.88
N ASP A 571 24.91 -4.56 9.70
CA ASP A 571 24.98 -3.75 8.48
C ASP A 571 25.34 -4.62 7.27
N PHE A 572 26.22 -5.62 7.45
CA PHE A 572 26.53 -6.62 6.42
C PHE A 572 25.36 -7.54 6.11
N GLU A 573 24.61 -8.01 7.09
CA GLU A 573 23.39 -8.79 6.86
C GLU A 573 22.33 -7.96 6.11
N CYS A 574 22.20 -6.66 6.41
CA CYS A 574 21.37 -5.75 5.61
C CYS A 574 21.86 -5.66 4.14
N LEU A 575 23.17 -5.50 3.91
CA LEU A 575 23.76 -5.52 2.56
C LEU A 575 23.60 -6.88 1.85
N ARG A 576 23.64 -8.01 2.56
CA ARG A 576 23.42 -9.36 2.01
C ARG A 576 21.99 -9.52 1.49
N ARG A 577 21.01 -9.01 2.24
CA ARG A 577 19.59 -8.94 1.82
C ARG A 577 19.42 -8.07 0.56
N ILE A 578 20.04 -6.88 0.53
CA ILE A 578 20.01 -5.96 -0.63
C ILE A 578 20.67 -6.57 -1.88
N ALA A 579 21.74 -7.34 -1.70
CA ALA A 579 22.39 -8.06 -2.80
C ALA A 579 21.51 -9.17 -3.40
N GLY A 580 20.53 -9.70 -2.63
CA GLY A 580 19.74 -10.87 -3.01
C GLY A 580 20.54 -12.18 -2.97
N CYS A 581 21.51 -12.29 -2.07
CA CYS A 581 22.45 -13.41 -1.99
C CYS A 581 22.37 -14.17 -0.65
N ARG A 582 23.05 -15.32 -0.58
CA ARG A 582 23.30 -16.06 0.67
C ARG A 582 24.81 -16.08 0.93
N ASP A 583 25.40 -17.26 0.92
CA ASP A 583 26.83 -17.47 1.12
C ASP A 583 27.61 -17.19 -0.17
N ILE A 584 27.00 -17.43 -1.35
CA ILE A 584 27.63 -17.22 -2.66
C ILE A 584 27.10 -15.93 -3.32
N VAL A 585 28.04 -15.11 -3.80
CA VAL A 585 27.80 -13.81 -4.46
C VAL A 585 28.25 -13.89 -5.93
N SER A 586 27.36 -13.62 -6.87
CA SER A 586 27.69 -13.40 -8.29
C SER A 586 28.00 -11.92 -8.57
N GLN A 587 28.57 -11.61 -9.74
CA GLN A 587 28.78 -10.21 -10.15
C GLN A 587 27.48 -9.40 -10.11
N GLU A 588 26.35 -9.97 -10.54
CA GLU A 588 25.06 -9.26 -10.52
C GLU A 588 24.59 -8.95 -9.09
N ASN A 589 24.78 -9.90 -8.15
CA ASN A 589 24.48 -9.68 -6.73
C ASN A 589 25.37 -8.56 -6.15
N PHE A 590 26.65 -8.53 -6.52
CA PHE A 590 27.57 -7.44 -6.16
C PHE A 590 27.13 -6.10 -6.78
N GLU A 591 26.73 -6.06 -8.05
CA GLU A 591 26.27 -4.82 -8.70
C GLU A 591 25.00 -4.25 -8.03
N ARG A 592 24.07 -5.10 -7.56
CA ARG A 592 22.90 -4.67 -6.77
C ARG A 592 23.31 -4.07 -5.42
N LEU A 593 24.22 -4.72 -4.70
CA LEU A 593 24.80 -4.22 -3.44
C LEU A 593 25.50 -2.87 -3.64
N TRP A 594 26.37 -2.80 -4.65
CA TRP A 594 27.20 -1.63 -4.93
C TRP A 594 26.38 -0.41 -5.38
N ALA A 595 25.34 -0.64 -6.19
CA ALA A 595 24.40 0.41 -6.59
C ALA A 595 23.63 1.02 -5.40
N TRP A 596 23.49 0.32 -4.27
CA TRP A 596 22.94 0.89 -3.04
C TRP A 596 24.02 1.49 -2.12
N LEU A 597 25.11 0.75 -1.89
CA LEU A 597 26.16 1.12 -0.94
C LEU A 597 26.96 2.35 -1.40
N TYR A 598 27.25 2.49 -2.70
CA TYR A 598 28.10 3.58 -3.19
C TYR A 598 27.47 4.97 -3.00
N PRO A 599 26.19 5.21 -3.36
CA PRO A 599 25.51 6.48 -3.04
C PRO A 599 25.43 6.75 -1.52
N VAL A 600 25.16 5.73 -0.70
CA VAL A 600 25.13 5.84 0.77
C VAL A 600 26.50 6.29 1.30
N ALA A 601 27.58 5.64 0.88
CA ALA A 601 28.94 6.01 1.27
C ALA A 601 29.30 7.43 0.78
N PHE A 602 28.90 7.81 -0.43
CA PHE A 602 29.13 9.16 -0.95
C PHE A 602 28.38 10.25 -0.16
N THR A 603 27.15 9.99 0.32
CA THR A 603 26.46 10.91 1.24
C THR A 603 27.17 10.98 2.60
N LEU A 604 27.65 9.85 3.12
CA LEU A 604 28.42 9.81 4.38
C LEU A 604 29.78 10.51 4.28
N SER A 605 30.32 10.71 3.08
CA SER A 605 31.55 11.48 2.85
C SER A 605 31.32 13.01 2.89
N GLN A 606 30.07 13.49 2.96
CA GLN A 606 29.77 14.92 3.02
C GLN A 606 29.89 15.43 4.45
N SER A 607 30.59 16.54 4.66
CA SER A 607 30.91 17.09 6.00
C SER A 607 29.68 17.33 6.88
N ALA A 608 28.55 17.70 6.28
CA ALA A 608 27.27 17.92 6.97
C ALA A 608 26.64 16.64 7.56
N VAL A 609 27.02 15.45 7.08
CA VAL A 609 26.46 14.14 7.50
C VAL A 609 27.51 13.28 8.21
N ASN A 610 28.77 13.36 7.78
CA ASN A 610 29.90 12.60 8.32
C ASN A 610 30.06 12.76 9.84
N SER A 611 29.81 13.96 10.38
CA SER A 611 29.88 14.24 11.82
C SER A 611 28.80 13.53 12.64
N MET A 612 27.59 13.36 12.08
CA MET A 612 26.50 12.60 12.71
C MET A 612 26.78 11.10 12.68
N TRP A 613 27.28 10.60 11.55
CA TRP A 613 27.54 9.17 11.35
C TRP A 613 28.65 8.63 12.25
N ASN A 614 29.73 9.40 12.43
CA ASN A 614 30.84 9.08 13.32
C ASN A 614 30.53 9.31 14.81
N SER A 615 29.35 9.84 15.15
CA SER A 615 28.95 10.06 16.54
C SER A 615 28.50 8.73 17.17
N MET A 616 29.29 8.23 18.10
CA MET A 616 29.01 6.99 18.85
C MET A 616 28.20 7.25 20.14
N SER A 617 28.06 8.51 20.57
CA SER A 617 27.28 8.87 21.77
C SER A 617 26.80 10.33 21.70
N PRO A 618 25.50 10.59 21.47
CA PRO A 618 24.49 9.61 21.06
C PRO A 618 24.74 9.09 19.64
N VAL A 619 24.26 7.88 19.34
CA VAL A 619 24.18 7.41 17.94
C VAL A 619 23.05 8.17 17.25
N TRP A 620 23.40 9.14 16.40
CA TRP A 620 22.42 9.93 15.65
C TRP A 620 21.80 9.17 14.48
N MET A 621 22.51 8.17 13.96
CA MET A 621 22.17 7.46 12.73
C MET A 621 22.37 5.96 12.90
N GLU A 622 21.28 5.20 12.92
CA GLU A 622 21.34 3.74 12.78
C GLU A 622 21.79 3.38 11.35
N GLY A 623 21.24 4.07 10.34
CA GLY A 623 21.71 4.02 8.96
C GLY A 623 21.25 2.79 8.18
N PHE A 624 21.85 1.63 8.47
CA PHE A 624 21.72 0.40 7.67
C PHE A 624 20.57 -0.50 8.16
N ILE A 625 19.43 0.11 8.49
CA ILE A 625 18.22 -0.60 8.97
C ILE A 625 17.06 -0.50 7.99
N THR A 626 16.19 -1.50 7.97
CA THR A 626 14.99 -1.50 7.14
C THR A 626 13.93 -0.50 7.64
N LYS A 627 12.79 -0.41 6.94
CA LYS A 627 11.64 0.40 7.38
C LYS A 627 11.02 -0.20 8.65
N GLU A 628 10.93 -1.52 8.65
CA GLU A 628 10.33 -2.37 9.68
C GLU A 628 11.20 -2.41 10.94
N GLU A 629 12.53 -2.52 10.79
CA GLU A 629 13.47 -2.42 11.92
C GLU A 629 13.41 -1.04 12.59
N ALA A 630 13.21 0.04 11.83
CA ALA A 630 13.02 1.39 12.38
C ALA A 630 11.66 1.57 13.09
N GLU A 631 10.59 0.97 12.55
CA GLU A 631 9.28 0.92 13.19
C GLU A 631 9.30 0.14 14.50
N LEU A 632 10.06 -0.95 14.58
CA LEU A 632 10.24 -1.72 15.81
C LEU A 632 10.97 -0.92 16.89
N ILE A 633 11.98 -0.12 16.54
CA ILE A 633 12.65 0.80 17.49
C ILE A 633 11.67 1.84 18.05
N LEU A 634 10.73 2.33 17.22
CA LEU A 634 9.70 3.29 17.65
C LEU A 634 8.46 2.64 18.31
N THR A 635 8.20 1.36 18.08
CA THR A 635 7.08 0.61 18.69
C THR A 635 7.47 -0.04 20.02
N GLY A 636 8.76 -0.30 20.23
CA GLY A 636 9.30 -0.77 21.51
C GLY A 636 8.76 -2.11 22.02
N SER A 637 9.11 -2.45 23.27
CA SER A 637 8.60 -3.63 23.98
C SER A 637 7.41 -3.34 24.89
N GLY A 638 7.01 -2.06 25.03
CA GLY A 638 5.90 -1.60 25.87
C GLY A 638 4.79 -0.86 25.13
N GLY A 639 4.83 -0.84 23.79
CA GLY A 639 3.99 0.02 22.97
C GLY A 639 4.71 1.30 22.50
N LEU A 640 4.05 2.01 21.59
CA LEU A 640 4.60 3.13 20.83
C LEU A 640 5.30 4.17 21.71
N GLN A 641 6.52 4.56 21.33
CA GLN A 641 7.30 5.61 21.97
C GLN A 641 6.57 6.96 21.90
N ASP A 642 6.88 7.86 22.83
CA ASP A 642 6.31 9.21 22.86
C ASP A 642 6.46 9.96 21.51
N PRO A 643 5.50 10.82 21.14
CA PRO A 643 5.63 11.77 20.04
C PRO A 643 6.94 12.56 20.04
N GLY A 644 7.49 12.74 18.84
CA GLY A 644 8.80 13.34 18.61
C GLY A 644 9.99 12.40 18.76
N THR A 645 9.78 11.12 19.05
CA THR A 645 10.84 10.10 19.01
C THR A 645 11.17 9.73 17.56
N PHE A 646 12.44 9.84 17.15
CA PHE A 646 12.86 9.63 15.75
C PHE A 646 14.16 8.84 15.56
N VAL A 647 14.32 8.23 14.38
CA VAL A 647 15.50 7.46 13.94
C VAL A 647 15.86 7.85 12.50
N LEU A 648 17.16 8.01 12.22
CA LEU A 648 17.70 8.25 10.87
C LEU A 648 18.23 6.97 10.22
N ARG A 649 17.79 6.72 8.98
CA ARG A 649 18.18 5.55 8.18
C ARG A 649 18.32 5.87 6.69
N PHE A 650 19.04 5.03 5.96
CA PHE A 650 19.04 5.03 4.50
C PHE A 650 17.92 4.11 3.97
N PRO A 651 17.14 4.52 2.96
CA PRO A 651 16.07 3.69 2.42
C PRO A 651 16.64 2.55 1.56
N THR A 652 16.49 1.31 2.04
CA THR A 652 16.88 0.07 1.33
C THR A 652 16.23 -0.07 -0.07
N SER A 653 15.07 0.56 -0.29
CA SER A 653 14.32 0.56 -1.55
C SER A 653 14.75 1.67 -2.55
N ARG A 654 15.96 2.20 -2.44
CA ARG A 654 16.49 3.33 -3.23
C ARG A 654 17.96 3.13 -3.63
N SER A 655 18.19 2.32 -4.65
CA SER A 655 19.51 2.12 -5.27
C SER A 655 19.73 3.04 -6.49
N TRP A 656 20.98 3.31 -6.83
CA TRP A 656 21.36 4.05 -8.04
C TRP A 656 20.76 3.39 -9.31
N PRO A 657 20.24 4.16 -10.29
CA PRO A 657 20.29 5.62 -10.42
C PRO A 657 19.00 6.33 -9.94
N HIS A 658 18.32 5.80 -8.91
CA HIS A 658 17.17 6.51 -8.32
C HIS A 658 17.61 7.88 -7.77
N PRO A 659 16.89 8.99 -8.03
CA PRO A 659 17.27 10.33 -7.54
C PRO A 659 17.61 10.34 -6.04
N ASP A 660 16.75 9.73 -5.21
CA ASP A 660 16.91 9.62 -3.76
C ASP A 660 17.93 8.58 -3.27
N ALA A 661 18.71 7.93 -4.15
CA ALA A 661 19.66 6.90 -3.72
C ALA A 661 20.78 7.51 -2.85
N GLY A 662 20.94 7.01 -1.63
CA GLY A 662 21.83 7.59 -0.64
C GLY A 662 21.28 8.81 0.12
N ASN A 663 20.02 9.23 -0.10
CA ASN A 663 19.38 10.24 0.76
C ASN A 663 18.98 9.63 2.12
N LEU A 664 18.83 10.45 3.16
CA LEU A 664 18.34 10.02 4.47
C LEU A 664 16.82 10.10 4.57
N VAL A 665 16.25 9.15 5.32
CA VAL A 665 14.86 9.18 5.78
C VAL A 665 14.87 9.32 7.30
N VAL A 666 14.14 10.31 7.81
CA VAL A 666 13.74 10.34 9.22
C VAL A 666 12.46 9.54 9.38
N THR A 667 12.47 8.58 10.30
CA THR A 667 11.30 7.80 10.72
C THR A 667 10.98 8.20 12.15
N TYR A 668 9.75 8.63 12.43
CA TYR A 668 9.41 9.28 13.71
C TYR A 668 7.96 9.06 14.14
N VAL A 669 7.70 9.18 15.45
CA VAL A 669 6.33 9.17 16.00
C VAL A 669 5.76 10.58 15.94
N GLY A 670 4.65 10.75 15.23
CA GLY A 670 3.94 12.03 15.12
C GLY A 670 3.11 12.37 16.36
N SER A 671 2.62 13.62 16.41
CA SER A 671 1.69 14.08 17.45
C SER A 671 0.30 13.42 17.40
N ASP A 672 0.03 12.72 16.31
CA ASP A 672 -1.12 11.84 16.06
C ASP A 672 -0.92 10.41 16.60
N TYR A 673 0.24 10.10 17.19
CA TYR A 673 0.64 8.74 17.61
C TYR A 673 0.64 7.73 16.45
N THR A 674 1.02 8.16 15.24
CA THR A 674 1.36 7.24 14.14
C THR A 674 2.84 7.38 13.73
N ILE A 675 3.38 6.39 13.01
CA ILE A 675 4.78 6.40 12.56
C ILE A 675 4.83 6.98 11.15
N HIS A 676 5.55 8.10 11.02
CA HIS A 676 5.78 8.81 9.77
C HIS A 676 7.17 8.52 9.22
N HIS A 677 7.33 8.58 7.89
CA HIS A 677 8.63 8.55 7.23
C HIS A 677 8.76 9.77 6.29
N ARG A 678 9.71 10.66 6.57
CA ARG A 678 9.97 11.85 5.76
C ARG A 678 11.37 11.74 5.14
N LEU A 679 11.46 11.86 3.82
CA LEU A 679 12.73 11.95 3.11
C LEU A 679 13.34 13.34 3.37
N LEU A 680 14.60 13.39 3.76
CA LEU A 680 15.33 14.65 3.93
C LEU A 680 15.86 15.12 2.56
N SER A 681 15.60 16.39 2.21
CA SER A 681 16.29 17.02 1.07
C SER A 681 17.68 17.50 1.50
N PHE A 682 18.67 17.25 0.64
CA PHE A 682 20.03 17.75 0.76
C PHE A 682 20.34 18.90 -0.20
N ASP A 683 19.33 19.64 -0.69
CA ASP A 683 19.52 20.81 -1.57
C ASP A 683 20.53 21.83 -0.97
N PHE A 684 20.61 21.94 0.36
CA PHE A 684 21.56 22.81 1.08
C PHE A 684 23.03 22.32 1.06
N ILE A 685 23.29 21.02 0.88
CA ILE A 685 24.66 20.49 0.79
C ILE A 685 25.29 20.89 -0.56
N ASN A 686 24.48 20.89 -1.62
CA ASN A 686 24.92 21.27 -2.97
C ASN A 686 24.95 22.79 -3.22
N SER A 687 24.39 23.63 -2.33
CA SER A 687 24.37 25.10 -2.49
C SER A 687 25.63 25.82 -1.97
N SER A 688 26.68 25.08 -1.60
CA SER A 688 27.91 25.53 -0.92
C SER A 688 28.88 26.39 -1.76
N SER A 689 28.36 27.23 -2.67
CA SER A 689 29.17 28.05 -3.58
C SER A 689 28.78 29.55 -3.67
N ILE A 690 27.77 30.01 -2.92
CA ILE A 690 27.24 31.39 -3.07
C ILE A 690 27.05 32.16 -1.73
N THR A 691 26.94 31.50 -0.57
CA THR A 691 26.64 32.18 0.72
C THR A 691 27.69 31.90 1.79
N GLU A 692 28.32 32.97 2.33
CA GLU A 692 29.41 32.92 3.32
C GLU A 692 28.95 32.68 4.77
N SER A 693 27.68 32.32 5.01
CA SER A 693 27.18 31.97 6.34
C SER A 693 27.59 30.55 6.74
N PRO A 694 27.96 30.30 8.01
CA PRO A 694 28.19 28.95 8.49
C PRO A 694 26.88 28.16 8.42
N VAL A 695 26.86 27.09 7.61
CA VAL A 695 25.74 26.17 7.52
C VAL A 695 25.56 25.50 8.89
N LYS A 696 24.38 25.63 9.50
CA LYS A 696 24.06 24.97 10.76
C LYS A 696 24.26 23.44 10.62
N PRO A 697 24.86 22.77 11.62
CA PRO A 697 24.92 21.30 11.67
C PRO A 697 23.54 20.66 11.47
N LEU A 698 23.49 19.53 10.76
CA LEU A 698 22.24 18.81 10.49
C LEU A 698 21.58 18.29 11.80
N GLN A 699 22.37 18.05 12.84
CA GLN A 699 21.93 17.82 14.22
C GLN A 699 20.96 18.92 14.69
N ASP A 700 21.38 20.18 14.57
CA ASP A 700 20.65 21.34 15.06
C ASP A 700 19.39 21.58 14.22
N LEU A 701 19.50 21.40 12.89
CA LEU A 701 18.36 21.52 11.98
C LEU A 701 17.26 20.48 12.25
N LEU A 702 17.63 19.27 12.66
CA LEU A 702 16.66 18.24 13.03
C LEU A 702 16.00 18.50 14.39
N LEU A 703 16.66 19.21 15.31
CA LEU A 703 16.09 19.61 16.60
C LEU A 703 15.31 20.93 16.54
N GLU A 704 15.41 21.69 15.43
CA GLU A 704 14.56 22.86 15.14
C GLU A 704 13.18 22.46 14.57
N GLU A 705 13.01 21.20 14.12
CA GLU A 705 11.72 20.69 13.66
C GLU A 705 10.81 20.30 14.85
N PRO A 706 9.59 20.86 14.97
CA PRO A 706 8.71 20.64 16.13
C PRO A 706 8.18 19.19 16.26
N GLU A 707 8.33 18.39 15.21
CA GLU A 707 7.95 16.98 15.16
C GLU A 707 9.10 16.03 15.57
N LEU A 708 10.29 16.55 15.92
CA LEU A 708 11.51 15.77 16.18
C LEU A 708 12.19 16.21 17.50
N SER A 709 11.80 15.60 18.62
CA SER A 709 12.25 16.00 19.96
C SER A 709 13.34 15.13 20.58
N ARG A 710 13.44 13.85 20.21
CA ARG A 710 14.39 12.90 20.81
C ARG A 710 14.80 11.77 19.87
N LEU A 711 16.05 11.31 19.99
CA LEU A 711 16.51 10.11 19.31
C LEU A 711 15.90 8.86 19.96
N GLY A 712 15.27 8.02 19.13
CA GLY A 712 14.92 6.64 19.48
C GLY A 712 16.19 5.82 19.74
N ARG A 713 16.13 4.87 20.68
CA ARG A 713 17.27 4.04 21.06
C ARG A 713 17.00 2.58 20.76
N MET A 714 17.82 1.97 19.92
CA MET A 714 17.86 0.52 19.79
C MET A 714 18.50 -0.09 21.04
N VAL A 715 17.71 -0.83 21.84
CA VAL A 715 18.26 -1.70 22.89
C VAL A 715 18.79 -2.96 22.19
N ARG A 716 20.05 -2.90 21.75
CA ARG A 716 20.75 -4.05 21.17
C ARG A 716 21.09 -5.03 22.30
N SER A 717 20.59 -6.25 22.22
CA SER A 717 21.16 -7.38 22.96
C SER A 717 22.53 -7.72 22.37
N GLU A 718 23.49 -8.05 23.22
CA GLU A 718 24.79 -8.61 22.84
C GLU A 718 24.67 -10.11 22.44
#